data_AF-A0A897NKE7-F1
#
_entry.id   AF-A0A897NKE7-F1
#
_cell.length_a   1.000
_cell.length_b   1.000
_cell.length_c   1.000
_cell.angle_alpha   90.00
_cell.angle_beta   90.00
_cell.angle_gamma   90.00
#
_symmetry.space_group_name_H-M   'P 1'
#
loop_
_entity.id
_entity.type
_entity.pdbx_description
1 polymer ?
#
loop_
_entity_poly.entity_id
_entity_poly.type
_entity_poly.pdbx_seq_one_letter_code
_entity_poly.pdbx_strand_id
1 'polypeptide(L)'
;MVRPSRRGFLEGSALTLAALTGVFNPATNVHASSRSAETLADLDISAPFADAFLPVPAEDALSTTYATLIAERVDADTAEELSYRARSTTEQLDIDVDELSATVAVMPADRGIRLVTAAGGFDRLDHGETLAVGERNGTTGGESNDGPSTEAETTDELPAGWRLTDDGEIALVTGDGVAAAAIGSTSSSSPRGRSTPSGDDVSDQRIETVREAGRAAAGEADRFAASPLGAAALSRLGGFETVLLIPDADSGPFLSRVPDNVDAFAVGFETNPEDLRDIEGTVENAYVIRPVDGADGLDDETVERLVRTVDPAVPVETDITRTDGLVLVDAVVEAPPEFDREASPDARVQSRFNRAAGTVTFEHVEGEAVPADELEVWHSGEEVSDTVLNGEEFTAGDEITVETGLIATVTLRWFDPDANVYDTYASERVDREAFAFNYDMTAETLELTYEAERSADASNLRLVHRGESGVRTVGDEFVDGTLEPGDSVTVRDVSIGDSVRLEFDVEQPIDGGSLAHYRARPPSVWINSRAEEGTTVRYDGEESRPADAFVTLVNGEPTDLQFVDEYDTLSGDEELVLGELPLGSTVAVEWHEPTEPVVISEEEVVPNTHASMEYDPDAGEITVQHRGGRTLPASELELQASRAPTDVQPADKLDEFGPDDSFTAPVPPLSRVRLVWTGGEDEHYLGGTTTARDAVAATYDVDTEAMTIEYVGEQPADPERLRVSVTGTGKSRGRERDRESAFAAEYDELTAGDAITVDDVGLDNTVVVSVHTEFENGAATSSVAHFSATPRRGFVVDDGGDNEASGTTLRYVGEVRRDADAFRVLIDGEPATNQPTDETDRLTGGETLSLGDLSAGTSVAVEWAAGDETRTVMEHVIPPQATFEVTYESADDSKGGVVTFTHAGGDTLDADRVDVVVEPATDGLRPWDSDTDEVTAGDETSVTADTEPKLAVVVFNEHETLHHEPLNRDT
;
A
#
# COMPACT_ATOMS: atom_id res chain seq x y z
N MET A 1 -15.34 -12.59 2.08
CA MET A 1 -15.02 -11.18 2.38
C MET A 1 -13.50 -11.05 2.37
N VAL A 2 -12.92 -10.61 1.25
CA VAL A 2 -11.46 -10.49 1.06
C VAL A 2 -11.18 -9.01 0.80
N ARG A 3 -10.31 -8.42 1.61
CA ARG A 3 -9.86 -7.03 1.47
C ARG A 3 -9.16 -6.87 0.10
N PRO A 4 -9.46 -5.86 -0.72
CA PRO A 4 -8.63 -5.55 -1.87
C PRO A 4 -7.29 -5.03 -1.35
N SER A 5 -6.21 -5.74 -1.65
CA SER A 5 -4.85 -5.25 -1.43
C SER A 5 -4.59 -4.08 -2.40
N ARG A 6 -4.17 -2.93 -1.87
CA ARG A 6 -3.79 -1.71 -2.62
C ARG A 6 -2.50 -1.87 -3.45
N ARG A 7 -2.24 -3.04 -4.04
CA ARG A 7 -0.97 -3.36 -4.72
C ARG A 7 -1.04 -3.61 -6.23
N GLY A 8 -2.20 -3.44 -6.87
CA GLY A 8 -2.36 -3.68 -8.31
C GLY A 8 -2.16 -2.48 -9.24
N PHE A 9 -1.54 -1.38 -8.80
CA PHE A 9 -1.56 -0.11 -9.55
C PHE A 9 -0.22 0.26 -10.24
N LEU A 10 0.69 -0.69 -10.48
CA LEU A 10 1.99 -0.40 -11.12
C LEU A 10 2.39 -1.45 -12.17
N GLU A 11 1.43 -1.92 -12.95
CA GLU A 11 1.69 -2.72 -14.16
C GLU A 11 1.53 -1.83 -15.39
N GLY A 12 2.66 -1.41 -15.95
CA GLY A 12 2.70 -0.66 -17.19
C GLY A 12 4.02 0.11 -17.33
N SER A 13 4.98 -0.49 -18.03
CA SER A 13 6.18 0.13 -18.62
C SER A 13 7.33 0.55 -17.68
N ALA A 14 8.56 0.18 -18.06
CA ALA A 14 9.81 0.61 -17.42
C ALA A 14 9.99 2.15 -17.45
N LEU A 15 9.34 2.82 -18.41
CA LEU A 15 9.25 4.29 -18.49
C LEU A 15 8.38 4.90 -17.38
N THR A 16 7.29 4.23 -16.97
CA THR A 16 6.45 4.60 -15.82
C THR A 16 7.15 4.29 -14.49
N LEU A 17 7.94 3.20 -14.44
CA LEU A 17 8.82 2.91 -13.29
C LEU A 17 9.99 3.91 -13.17
N ALA A 18 10.52 4.40 -14.30
CA ALA A 18 11.46 5.52 -14.33
C ALA A 18 10.77 6.86 -13.96
N ALA A 19 9.47 7.02 -14.27
CA ALA A 19 8.66 8.15 -13.84
C ALA A 19 8.34 8.14 -12.33
N LEU A 20 8.32 6.96 -11.68
CA LEU A 20 7.94 6.81 -10.26
C LEU A 20 9.08 6.45 -9.29
N THR A 21 10.23 5.93 -9.75
CA THR A 21 11.30 5.46 -8.85
C THR A 21 12.69 5.76 -9.39
N GLY A 22 13.33 6.81 -8.89
CA GLY A 22 14.73 7.09 -9.25
C GLY A 22 15.72 6.25 -8.43
N VAL A 23 16.52 5.43 -9.10
CA VAL A 23 17.77 4.79 -8.61
C VAL A 23 18.55 4.26 -9.83
N PHE A 24 19.91 4.35 -9.89
CA PHE A 24 20.89 3.24 -10.10
C PHE A 24 22.26 3.73 -10.62
N ASN A 25 23.37 3.40 -9.93
CA ASN A 25 24.77 3.61 -10.38
C ASN A 25 25.59 2.32 -10.41
N PRO A 26 26.64 2.27 -11.25
CA PRO A 26 28.00 1.95 -10.79
C PRO A 26 29.17 2.72 -11.48
N ALA A 27 30.36 2.71 -10.85
CA ALA A 27 31.67 3.14 -11.40
C ALA A 27 32.47 1.94 -11.99
N THR A 28 33.40 1.96 -12.96
CA THR A 28 34.53 2.86 -13.32
C THR A 28 35.20 2.47 -14.69
N ASN A 29 35.77 3.48 -15.40
CA ASN A 29 36.97 3.50 -16.31
C ASN A 29 36.91 2.96 -17.77
N VAL A 30 37.31 3.78 -18.77
CA VAL A 30 38.66 3.93 -19.37
C VAL A 30 38.66 5.00 -20.50
N HIS A 31 39.67 5.89 -20.50
CA HIS A 31 39.90 6.97 -21.47
C HIS A 31 39.90 6.59 -22.97
N ALA A 32 39.23 7.40 -23.80
CA ALA A 32 39.47 7.49 -25.25
C ALA A 32 39.47 8.94 -25.78
N SER A 33 40.69 9.51 -25.86
CA SER A 33 41.22 10.47 -26.84
C SER A 33 40.29 11.53 -27.49
N SER A 34 40.40 12.74 -26.93
CA SER A 34 40.25 14.08 -27.54
C SER A 34 40.14 14.17 -29.08
N ARG A 35 38.98 14.62 -29.57
CA ARG A 35 38.82 15.38 -30.81
C ARG A 35 38.03 16.67 -30.55
N SER A 36 38.49 17.72 -31.24
CA SER A 36 38.16 19.15 -31.14
C SER A 36 36.70 19.49 -30.88
N ALA A 37 36.45 20.38 -29.91
CA ALA A 37 35.17 20.99 -29.59
C ALA A 37 34.59 21.75 -30.81
N GLU A 38 33.51 21.22 -31.38
CA GLU A 38 32.60 21.98 -32.23
C GLU A 38 31.74 22.88 -31.34
N THR A 39 31.50 24.12 -31.76
CA THR A 39 30.70 25.07 -31.00
C THR A 39 29.22 24.78 -31.28
N LEU A 40 28.29 24.92 -30.32
CA LEU A 40 26.85 24.66 -30.53
C LEU A 40 26.26 25.38 -31.76
N ALA A 41 26.84 26.51 -32.17
CA ALA A 41 26.44 27.25 -33.38
C ALA A 41 26.69 26.50 -34.71
N ASP A 42 27.50 25.44 -34.70
CA ASP A 42 27.76 24.56 -35.85
C ASP A 42 26.90 23.28 -35.83
N LEU A 43 26.15 23.02 -34.75
CA LEU A 43 25.22 21.89 -34.64
C LEU A 43 23.81 22.32 -35.08
N ASP A 44 23.15 21.52 -35.92
CA ASP A 44 21.81 21.79 -36.45
C ASP A 44 20.72 21.35 -35.44
N ILE A 45 20.72 21.98 -34.27
CA ILE A 45 19.75 21.70 -33.20
C ILE A 45 18.61 22.71 -33.29
N SER A 46 17.37 22.23 -33.34
CA SER A 46 16.19 23.09 -33.36
C SER A 46 15.87 23.65 -31.98
N ALA A 47 15.48 24.93 -31.92
CA ALA A 47 14.78 25.47 -30.75
C ALA A 47 13.41 24.75 -30.63
N PRO A 48 12.93 24.43 -29.41
CA PRO A 48 13.41 24.93 -28.10
C PRO A 48 14.51 24.10 -27.41
N PHE A 49 14.87 22.90 -27.91
CA PHE A 49 15.90 22.06 -27.26
C PHE A 49 17.30 22.66 -27.29
N ALA A 50 17.63 23.44 -28.33
CA ALA A 50 18.90 24.15 -28.40
C ALA A 50 19.17 24.99 -27.14
N ASP A 51 18.13 25.62 -26.58
CA ASP A 51 18.22 26.49 -25.40
C ASP A 51 18.18 25.69 -24.09
N ALA A 52 17.34 24.66 -23.99
CA ALA A 52 17.24 23.82 -22.80
C ALA A 52 18.51 23.00 -22.53
N PHE A 53 19.24 22.57 -23.57
CA PHE A 53 20.52 21.88 -23.41
C PHE A 53 21.72 22.82 -23.16
N LEU A 54 21.56 24.15 -23.26
CA LEU A 54 22.67 25.10 -23.00
C LEU A 54 23.30 24.92 -21.61
N PRO A 55 22.52 24.85 -20.51
CA PRO A 55 23.05 24.64 -19.17
C PRO A 55 23.28 23.17 -18.81
N VAL A 56 23.27 22.23 -19.78
CA VAL A 56 23.56 20.81 -19.50
C VAL A 56 25.06 20.53 -19.70
N PRO A 57 25.86 20.43 -18.60
CA PRO A 57 27.28 20.14 -18.70
C PRO A 57 27.52 18.69 -19.16
N ALA A 58 28.72 18.41 -19.67
CA ALA A 58 29.17 17.05 -19.94
C ALA A 58 29.46 16.29 -18.65
N GLU A 59 29.38 14.95 -18.71
CA GLU A 59 29.61 14.03 -17.59
C GLU A 59 30.94 14.28 -16.86
N ASP A 60 32.01 14.51 -17.62
CA ASP A 60 33.35 14.81 -17.10
C ASP A 60 33.39 16.10 -16.24
N ALA A 61 32.55 17.10 -16.55
CA ALA A 61 32.52 18.36 -15.81
C ALA A 61 31.86 18.22 -14.43
N LEU A 62 30.88 17.32 -14.30
CA LEU A 62 30.24 17.02 -13.02
C LEU A 62 30.90 15.86 -12.26
N SER A 63 31.92 15.22 -12.83
CA SER A 63 32.53 13.99 -12.29
C SER A 63 31.48 12.91 -11.97
N THR A 64 30.45 12.80 -12.81
CA THR A 64 29.32 11.88 -12.66
C THR A 64 29.05 11.17 -13.98
N THR A 65 28.44 9.99 -13.92
CA THR A 65 27.84 9.34 -15.11
C THR A 65 26.37 9.71 -15.18
N TYR A 66 25.86 10.00 -16.38
CA TYR A 66 24.44 10.18 -16.62
C TYR A 66 23.80 8.84 -16.94
N ALA A 67 22.84 8.40 -16.13
CA ALA A 67 22.04 7.22 -16.45
C ALA A 67 21.03 7.53 -17.56
N THR A 68 20.40 8.71 -17.50
CA THR A 68 19.33 9.08 -18.43
C THR A 68 19.19 10.58 -18.54
N LEU A 69 18.92 11.08 -19.74
CA LEU A 69 18.42 12.43 -19.98
C LEU A 69 17.07 12.33 -20.68
N ILE A 70 16.09 13.09 -20.20
CA ILE A 70 14.77 13.19 -20.81
C ILE A 70 14.56 14.65 -21.18
N ALA A 71 14.48 14.93 -22.47
CA ALA A 71 14.14 16.24 -22.99
C ALA A 71 12.71 16.24 -23.51
N GLU A 72 11.94 17.25 -23.13
CA GLU A 72 10.53 17.36 -23.50
C GLU A 72 10.26 18.75 -24.05
N ARG A 73 9.54 18.78 -25.18
CA ARG A 73 9.02 20.01 -25.76
C ARG A 73 7.65 20.28 -25.15
N VAL A 74 7.44 21.50 -24.70
CA VAL A 74 6.19 21.92 -24.06
C VAL A 74 5.42 22.80 -25.04
N ASP A 75 4.20 22.39 -25.37
CA ASP A 75 3.22 23.14 -26.17
C ASP A 75 1.87 23.04 -25.46
N ALA A 76 1.78 23.66 -24.29
CA ALA A 76 0.61 23.64 -23.41
C ALA A 76 0.15 25.06 -23.11
N ASP A 77 -1.16 25.30 -23.23
CA ASP A 77 -1.79 26.57 -22.86
C ASP A 77 -2.29 26.52 -21.40
N THR A 78 -2.42 25.33 -20.81
CA THR A 78 -2.93 25.11 -19.46
C THR A 78 -2.17 24.04 -18.69
N ALA A 79 -2.20 24.11 -17.35
CA ALA A 79 -1.52 23.14 -16.49
C ALA A 79 -2.07 21.71 -16.63
N GLU A 80 -3.29 21.52 -17.14
CA GLU A 80 -3.92 20.23 -17.38
C GLU A 80 -3.29 19.50 -18.58
N GLU A 81 -2.79 20.25 -19.56
CA GLU A 81 -2.12 19.75 -20.78
C GLU A 81 -0.63 19.46 -20.56
N LEU A 82 -0.07 19.82 -19.40
CA LEU A 82 1.32 19.50 -19.06
C LEU A 82 1.47 18.03 -18.68
N SER A 83 2.54 17.41 -19.20
CA SER A 83 3.05 16.15 -18.66
C SER A 83 3.40 16.29 -17.18
N TYR A 84 3.55 15.15 -16.50
CA TYR A 84 3.95 15.16 -15.10
C TYR A 84 5.28 15.90 -14.87
N ARG A 85 6.26 15.74 -15.77
CA ARG A 85 7.60 16.34 -15.64
C ARG A 85 7.59 17.83 -15.91
N ALA A 86 6.87 18.26 -16.95
CA ALA A 86 6.73 19.68 -17.25
C ALA A 86 5.97 20.39 -16.12
N ARG A 87 4.89 19.78 -15.59
CA ARG A 87 4.16 20.29 -14.42
C ARG A 87 5.05 20.41 -13.18
N SER A 88 5.82 19.36 -12.88
CA SER A 88 6.74 19.39 -11.74
C SER A 88 7.81 20.47 -11.90
N THR A 89 8.28 20.71 -13.13
CA THR A 89 9.24 21.79 -13.42
C THR A 89 8.61 23.17 -13.26
N THR A 90 7.38 23.39 -13.75
CA THR A 90 6.65 24.66 -13.55
C THR A 90 6.39 24.94 -12.07
N GLU A 91 6.02 23.92 -11.28
CA GLU A 91 5.78 24.05 -9.84
C GLU A 91 7.07 24.33 -9.05
N GLN A 92 8.16 23.64 -9.38
CA GLN A 92 9.44 23.79 -8.67
C GLN A 92 10.15 25.10 -9.01
N LEU A 93 10.06 25.56 -10.26
CA LEU A 93 10.74 26.77 -10.72
C LEU A 93 9.85 28.02 -10.70
N ASP A 94 8.56 27.86 -10.35
CA ASP A 94 7.55 28.94 -10.37
C ASP A 94 7.47 29.61 -11.76
N ILE A 95 7.42 28.79 -12.83
CA ILE A 95 7.30 29.23 -14.22
C ILE A 95 5.85 29.11 -14.67
N ASP A 96 5.29 30.17 -15.24
CA ASP A 96 3.96 30.14 -15.86
C ASP A 96 3.93 29.15 -17.04
N VAL A 97 2.84 28.39 -17.16
CA VAL A 97 2.71 27.28 -18.13
C VAL A 97 2.94 27.73 -19.57
N ASP A 98 2.36 28.88 -19.96
CA ASP A 98 2.49 29.43 -21.31
C ASP A 98 3.87 30.04 -21.61
N GLU A 99 4.73 30.15 -20.60
CA GLU A 99 6.10 30.64 -20.76
C GLU A 99 7.12 29.50 -20.89
N LEU A 100 6.77 28.24 -20.57
CA LEU A 100 7.67 27.10 -20.70
C LEU A 100 7.64 26.51 -22.12
N SER A 101 8.80 26.35 -22.76
CA SER A 101 8.90 25.81 -24.14
C SER A 101 9.63 24.46 -24.22
N ALA A 102 10.56 24.19 -23.31
CA ALA A 102 11.22 22.89 -23.21
C ALA A 102 11.80 22.66 -21.81
N THR A 103 11.94 21.39 -21.46
CA THR A 103 12.66 20.94 -20.26
C THR A 103 13.69 19.87 -20.62
N VAL A 104 14.76 19.77 -19.83
CA VAL A 104 15.64 18.59 -19.82
C VAL A 104 15.87 18.17 -18.38
N ALA A 105 15.50 16.94 -18.05
CA ALA A 105 15.81 16.30 -16.79
C ALA A 105 17.01 15.36 -16.97
N VAL A 106 18.04 15.55 -16.14
CA VAL A 106 19.25 14.74 -16.12
C VAL A 106 19.25 13.91 -14.84
N MET A 107 19.24 12.60 -15.03
CA MET A 107 19.31 11.61 -13.97
C MET A 107 20.74 11.08 -13.90
N PRO A 108 21.51 11.42 -12.86
CA PRO A 108 22.78 10.76 -12.63
C PRO A 108 22.54 9.28 -12.33
N ALA A 109 23.55 8.47 -12.62
CA ALA A 109 23.55 7.07 -12.22
C ALA A 109 23.58 6.97 -10.67
N ASP A 110 24.46 7.70 -10.01
CA ASP A 110 24.45 7.87 -8.55
C ASP A 110 23.10 8.39 -8.06
N ARG A 111 22.59 7.91 -6.91
CA ARG A 111 21.40 8.47 -6.21
C ARG A 111 21.59 9.93 -5.75
N GLY A 112 22.59 10.63 -6.28
CA GLY A 112 22.93 12.01 -5.98
C GLY A 112 21.97 13.01 -6.63
N ILE A 113 22.53 14.12 -7.07
CA ILE A 113 21.79 15.35 -7.35
C ILE A 113 21.25 15.33 -8.77
N ARG A 114 19.93 15.48 -8.91
CA ARG A 114 19.27 15.59 -10.22
C ARG A 114 19.41 17.01 -10.74
N LEU A 115 19.69 17.16 -12.03
CA LEU A 115 19.74 18.47 -12.70
C LEU A 115 18.54 18.59 -13.63
N VAL A 116 17.72 19.63 -13.45
CA VAL A 116 16.60 19.95 -14.33
C VAL A 116 16.89 21.29 -15.00
N THR A 117 16.64 21.39 -16.28
CA THR A 117 16.81 22.62 -17.06
C THR A 117 15.51 22.98 -17.74
N ALA A 118 15.24 24.28 -17.86
CA ALA A 118 14.04 24.82 -18.49
C ALA A 118 14.43 25.94 -19.45
N ALA A 119 13.76 25.99 -20.59
CA ALA A 119 13.87 27.08 -21.56
C ALA A 119 12.49 27.59 -21.98
N GLY A 120 12.37 28.90 -22.18
CA GLY A 120 11.07 29.51 -22.39
C GLY A 120 11.08 31.03 -22.57
N GLY A 121 9.88 31.61 -22.54
CA GLY A 121 9.62 33.05 -22.62
C GLY A 121 9.71 33.79 -21.28
N PHE A 122 10.02 33.09 -20.19
CA PHE A 122 10.05 33.65 -18.84
C PHE A 122 11.26 34.57 -18.58
N ASP A 123 11.03 35.60 -17.76
CA ASP A 123 12.09 36.45 -17.23
C ASP A 123 12.92 35.69 -16.17
N ARG A 124 14.09 36.23 -15.82
CA ARG A 124 14.96 35.66 -14.78
C ARG A 124 14.20 35.40 -13.47
N LEU A 125 14.27 34.16 -12.99
CA LEU A 125 13.52 33.70 -11.82
C LEU A 125 14.04 34.29 -10.49
N ASP A 126 13.14 34.57 -9.56
CA ASP A 126 13.40 35.12 -8.22
C ASP A 126 13.06 34.06 -7.14
N HIS A 127 13.90 33.01 -7.03
CA HIS A 127 13.71 31.92 -6.06
C HIS A 127 14.94 31.77 -5.15
N GLY A 128 14.76 31.73 -3.82
CA GLY A 128 15.85 31.52 -2.84
C GLY A 128 16.78 32.70 -2.53
N GLU A 129 17.78 32.47 -1.68
CA GLU A 129 18.84 33.43 -1.35
C GLU A 129 19.85 33.54 -2.50
N THR A 130 20.37 34.74 -2.76
CA THR A 130 21.35 34.96 -3.84
C THR A 130 22.76 34.75 -3.37
N LEU A 131 23.38 33.72 -3.92
CA LEU A 131 24.76 33.37 -3.60
C LEU A 131 25.74 34.05 -4.57
N ALA A 132 25.43 34.08 -5.88
CA ALA A 132 26.31 34.69 -6.87
C ALA A 132 25.60 35.34 -8.06
N VAL A 133 26.30 36.29 -8.72
CA VAL A 133 25.87 36.96 -9.96
C VAL A 133 27.02 37.06 -10.96
N GLY A 134 26.72 36.86 -12.25
CA GLY A 134 27.72 36.94 -13.31
C GLY A 134 28.31 38.33 -13.53
N GLU A 135 29.62 38.43 -13.72
CA GLU A 135 30.32 39.70 -13.94
C GLU A 135 29.82 40.40 -15.20
N ARG A 136 29.37 41.66 -15.08
CA ARG A 136 29.05 42.48 -16.25
C ARG A 136 30.33 42.84 -16.98
N ASN A 137 30.47 42.33 -18.20
CA ASN A 137 31.57 42.67 -19.12
C ASN A 137 31.77 44.21 -19.26
N GLY A 138 32.71 44.75 -18.48
CA GLY A 138 33.57 45.91 -18.76
C GLY A 138 32.96 47.30 -19.01
N THR A 139 33.27 48.22 -18.08
CA THR A 139 33.50 49.67 -18.26
C THR A 139 32.27 50.61 -18.38
N THR A 140 31.90 51.27 -17.28
CA THR A 140 32.10 52.72 -16.99
C THR A 140 31.06 53.18 -15.97
N GLY A 141 31.52 53.87 -14.93
CA GLY A 141 30.75 54.27 -13.76
C GLY A 141 29.41 54.96 -14.01
N GLY A 142 28.46 54.57 -13.16
CA GLY A 142 27.21 55.26 -12.92
C GLY A 142 26.60 54.66 -11.66
N GLU A 143 26.95 55.24 -10.51
CA GLU A 143 26.32 54.91 -9.23
C GLU A 143 24.79 55.04 -9.38
N SER A 144 24.08 53.95 -9.12
CA SER A 144 22.68 53.98 -8.70
C SER A 144 22.48 52.83 -7.74
N ASN A 145 22.67 53.16 -6.46
CA ASN A 145 22.13 52.42 -5.32
C ASN A 145 20.62 52.62 -5.30
N ASP A 146 19.85 51.53 -5.39
CA ASP A 146 18.56 51.38 -4.72
C ASP A 146 18.16 49.89 -4.73
N GLY A 147 18.07 49.27 -3.54
CA GLY A 147 17.63 47.87 -3.31
C GLY A 147 18.62 47.07 -2.45
N PRO A 148 18.15 46.23 -1.50
CA PRO A 148 18.91 45.85 -0.30
C PRO A 148 20.14 45.00 -0.59
N SER A 149 21.19 45.25 0.18
CA SER A 149 22.41 44.45 0.25
C SER A 149 22.11 43.04 0.72
N THR A 150 22.26 42.06 -0.15
CA THR A 150 22.70 40.71 0.20
C THR A 150 24.14 40.54 -0.28
N GLU A 151 24.96 39.86 0.52
CA GLU A 151 26.40 39.66 0.35
C GLU A 151 26.74 38.72 -0.83
N ALA A 152 26.02 38.83 -1.96
CA ALA A 152 26.19 37.95 -3.11
C ALA A 152 27.55 38.16 -3.80
N GLU A 153 28.25 37.08 -4.08
CA GLU A 153 29.53 37.07 -4.78
C GLU A 153 29.33 37.47 -6.26
N THR A 154 30.17 38.36 -6.78
CA THR A 154 30.27 38.56 -8.24
C THR A 154 31.31 37.61 -8.77
N THR A 155 30.94 36.74 -9.71
CA THR A 155 31.83 35.70 -10.27
C THR A 155 31.88 35.80 -11.79
N ASP A 156 33.05 35.49 -12.36
CA ASP A 156 33.22 35.31 -13.81
C ASP A 156 32.68 33.96 -14.29
N GLU A 157 32.36 33.04 -13.36
CA GLU A 157 31.92 31.66 -13.65
C GLU A 157 30.44 31.56 -14.07
N LEU A 158 29.74 32.70 -14.09
CA LEU A 158 28.36 32.82 -14.55
C LEU A 158 28.30 33.85 -15.68
N PRO A 159 27.47 33.63 -16.72
CA PRO A 159 27.28 34.63 -17.76
C PRO A 159 26.77 35.96 -17.20
N ALA A 160 27.15 37.07 -17.85
CA ALA A 160 26.65 38.39 -17.48
C ALA A 160 25.10 38.41 -17.51
N GLY A 161 24.47 38.70 -16.37
CA GLY A 161 23.01 38.70 -16.24
C GLY A 161 22.42 37.42 -15.64
N TRP A 162 23.23 36.38 -15.38
CA TRP A 162 22.79 35.17 -14.69
C TRP A 162 22.90 35.30 -13.16
N ARG A 163 22.06 34.56 -12.43
CA ARG A 163 22.09 34.40 -10.95
C ARG A 163 22.40 32.98 -10.59
N LEU A 164 23.04 32.77 -9.45
CA LEU A 164 22.93 31.55 -8.66
C LEU A 164 22.20 31.84 -7.35
N THR A 165 21.18 31.05 -7.05
CA THR A 165 20.41 31.08 -5.80
C THR A 165 20.30 29.70 -5.16
N ASP A 166 19.99 29.66 -3.85
CA ASP A 166 19.74 28.44 -3.08
C ASP A 166 18.70 28.70 -1.99
N ASP A 167 17.80 27.75 -1.73
CA ASP A 167 16.76 27.83 -0.69
C ASP A 167 16.88 26.74 0.41
N GLY A 168 17.94 25.93 0.36
CA GLY A 168 18.16 24.78 1.24
C GLY A 168 17.72 23.44 0.65
N GLU A 169 16.75 23.42 -0.27
CA GLU A 169 16.25 22.22 -0.96
C GLU A 169 16.76 22.17 -2.41
N ILE A 170 16.70 23.31 -3.10
CA ILE A 170 17.04 23.50 -4.51
C ILE A 170 18.13 24.59 -4.62
N ALA A 171 19.15 24.33 -5.45
CA ALA A 171 20.00 25.39 -5.98
C ALA A 171 19.61 25.67 -7.42
N LEU A 172 19.64 26.93 -7.85
CA LEU A 172 19.15 27.37 -9.16
C LEU A 172 20.13 28.35 -9.80
N VAL A 173 20.41 28.16 -11.09
CA VAL A 173 21.05 29.15 -11.95
C VAL A 173 20.05 29.61 -13.00
N THR A 174 19.86 30.92 -13.14
CA THR A 174 18.85 31.48 -14.04
C THR A 174 19.38 32.69 -14.80
N GLY A 175 19.08 32.74 -16.09
CA GLY A 175 19.20 33.88 -16.99
C GLY A 175 17.88 34.12 -17.73
N ASP A 176 17.84 35.14 -18.59
CA ASP A 176 16.63 35.45 -19.37
C ASP A 176 16.26 34.25 -20.28
N GLY A 177 15.09 33.66 -20.05
CA GLY A 177 14.54 32.53 -20.81
C GLY A 177 15.20 31.16 -20.59
N VAL A 178 16.17 31.03 -19.67
CA VAL A 178 16.86 29.76 -19.38
C VAL A 178 17.13 29.61 -17.89
N ALA A 179 16.81 28.44 -17.34
CA ALA A 179 17.07 28.09 -15.95
C ALA A 179 17.63 26.67 -15.83
N ALA A 180 18.44 26.42 -14.80
CA ALA A 180 18.88 25.10 -14.42
C ALA A 180 18.92 24.94 -12.90
N ALA A 181 18.27 23.92 -12.39
CA ALA A 181 18.11 23.63 -10.97
C ALA A 181 18.69 22.28 -10.61
N ALA A 182 19.37 22.22 -9.48
CA ALA A 182 19.84 20.98 -8.88
C ALA A 182 19.00 20.65 -7.65
N ILE A 183 18.53 19.41 -7.57
CA ILE A 183 17.58 18.95 -6.55
C ILE A 183 18.17 17.75 -5.79
N GLY A 184 18.17 17.83 -4.46
CA GLY A 184 18.60 16.74 -3.58
C GLY A 184 17.53 15.66 -3.42
N SER A 185 17.92 14.38 -3.40
CA SER A 185 17.00 13.26 -3.20
C SER A 185 16.64 13.11 -1.71
N THR A 186 15.43 13.51 -1.30
CA THR A 186 14.96 13.42 0.11
C THR A 186 14.43 12.03 0.50
N SER A 187 14.57 11.01 -0.34
CA SER A 187 14.14 9.63 -0.05
C SER A 187 15.14 8.88 0.84
N SER A 188 15.45 9.39 2.03
CA SER A 188 16.25 8.69 3.03
C SER A 188 15.39 7.67 3.80
N SER A 189 15.09 6.55 3.17
CA SER A 189 14.78 5.29 3.85
C SER A 189 15.93 4.31 3.62
N SER A 190 17.12 4.66 4.13
CA SER A 190 18.24 3.73 4.28
C SER A 190 18.36 3.30 5.74
N PRO A 191 18.72 2.04 6.05
CA PRO A 191 18.99 1.62 7.42
C PRO A 191 20.18 2.42 7.98
N ARG A 192 20.09 2.81 9.25
CA ARG A 192 21.14 3.54 9.98
C ARG A 192 22.39 2.66 10.09
N GLY A 193 23.39 2.94 9.26
CA GLY A 193 24.59 2.09 9.18
C GLY A 193 25.81 2.70 8.47
N ARG A 194 25.95 4.02 8.42
CA ARG A 194 27.22 4.77 8.28
C ARG A 194 26.92 6.26 8.26
N SER A 195 27.90 7.07 8.65
CA SER A 195 27.83 8.54 8.71
C SER A 195 27.04 9.10 7.53
N THR A 196 25.88 9.68 7.82
CA THR A 196 25.20 10.55 6.88
C THR A 196 26.23 11.55 6.35
N PRO A 197 26.34 11.77 5.02
CA PRO A 197 26.97 12.99 4.56
C PRO A 197 26.26 14.13 5.28
N SER A 198 27.04 15.05 5.83
CA SER A 198 26.51 16.19 6.56
C SER A 198 25.49 16.90 5.65
N GLY A 199 24.42 17.50 6.18
CA GLY A 199 23.50 18.31 5.34
C GLY A 199 24.26 19.37 4.52
N ASP A 200 25.42 19.80 5.03
CA ASP A 200 26.37 20.69 4.37
C ASP A 200 27.02 20.07 3.10
N ASP A 201 27.37 18.77 3.10
CA ASP A 201 28.05 18.11 1.97
C ASP A 201 27.11 17.96 0.75
N VAL A 202 25.82 17.68 0.99
CA VAL A 202 24.80 17.61 -0.06
C VAL A 202 24.48 19.00 -0.62
N SER A 203 24.45 20.01 0.25
CA SER A 203 24.21 21.40 -0.15
C SER A 203 25.36 21.95 -1.00
N ASP A 204 26.62 21.68 -0.62
CA ASP A 204 27.81 22.07 -1.38
C ASP A 204 27.84 21.41 -2.76
N GLN A 205 27.50 20.12 -2.85
CA GLN A 205 27.44 19.40 -4.12
C GLN A 205 26.35 19.99 -5.04
N ARG A 206 25.19 20.37 -4.48
CA ARG A 206 24.06 20.97 -5.24
C ARG A 206 24.44 22.32 -5.86
N ILE A 207 25.07 23.17 -5.06
CA ILE A 207 25.54 24.48 -5.49
C ILE A 207 26.61 24.34 -6.57
N GLU A 208 27.53 23.37 -6.46
CA GLU A 208 28.56 23.16 -7.49
C GLU A 208 27.96 22.61 -8.79
N THR A 209 26.98 21.70 -8.74
CA THR A 209 26.28 21.21 -9.94
C THR A 209 25.66 22.35 -10.75
N VAL A 210 25.01 23.29 -10.07
CA VAL A 210 24.36 24.44 -10.70
C VAL A 210 25.37 25.49 -11.18
N ARG A 211 26.49 25.64 -10.48
CA ARG A 211 27.61 26.47 -10.93
C ARG A 211 28.20 25.93 -12.24
N GLU A 212 28.41 24.62 -12.33
CA GLU A 212 28.86 23.96 -13.57
C GLU A 212 27.83 24.09 -14.70
N ALA A 213 26.52 24.00 -14.41
CA ALA A 213 25.47 24.29 -15.37
C ALA A 213 25.56 25.73 -15.91
N GLY A 214 25.87 26.70 -15.04
CA GLY A 214 26.15 28.09 -15.43
C GLY A 214 27.39 28.25 -16.31
N ARG A 215 28.49 27.57 -15.96
CA ARG A 215 29.73 27.53 -16.79
C ARG A 215 29.47 26.88 -18.15
N ALA A 216 28.67 25.82 -18.20
CA ALA A 216 28.23 25.19 -19.44
C ALA A 216 27.42 26.18 -20.29
N ALA A 217 26.45 26.89 -19.70
CA ALA A 217 25.71 27.92 -20.42
C ALA A 217 26.61 29.05 -20.95
N ALA A 218 27.63 29.46 -20.19
CA ALA A 218 28.64 30.43 -20.62
C ALA A 218 29.56 29.93 -21.75
N GLY A 219 29.61 28.61 -21.97
CA GLY A 219 30.53 27.96 -22.91
C GLY A 219 31.95 27.80 -22.34
N GLU A 220 32.07 27.82 -21.01
CA GLU A 220 33.33 27.64 -20.27
C GLU A 220 33.54 26.19 -19.83
N ALA A 221 32.46 25.41 -19.73
CA ALA A 221 32.48 23.96 -19.55
C ALA A 221 32.00 23.23 -20.81
N ASP A 222 32.50 22.01 -21.03
CA ASP A 222 32.03 21.13 -22.11
C ASP A 222 30.55 20.79 -21.88
N ARG A 223 29.76 20.79 -22.96
CA ARG A 223 28.31 20.54 -22.92
C ARG A 223 27.97 19.14 -23.37
N PHE A 224 26.95 18.54 -22.78
CA PHE A 224 26.46 17.23 -23.22
C PHE A 224 25.99 17.23 -24.69
N ALA A 225 25.34 18.31 -25.16
CA ALA A 225 24.89 18.45 -26.54
C ALA A 225 26.03 18.41 -27.58
N ALA A 226 27.28 18.71 -27.17
CA ALA A 226 28.46 18.62 -28.03
C ALA A 226 29.15 17.24 -27.96
N SER A 227 28.67 16.33 -27.10
CA SER A 227 29.16 14.94 -27.06
C SER A 227 28.82 14.20 -28.37
N PRO A 228 29.53 13.11 -28.72
CA PRO A 228 29.23 12.33 -29.91
C PRO A 228 27.78 11.84 -29.99
N LEU A 229 27.19 11.43 -28.86
CA LEU A 229 25.79 11.03 -28.81
C LEU A 229 24.86 12.25 -28.91
N GLY A 230 25.11 13.30 -28.12
CA GLY A 230 24.30 14.52 -28.13
C GLY A 230 24.22 15.18 -29.51
N ALA A 231 25.35 15.30 -30.20
CA ALA A 231 25.41 15.88 -31.54
C ALA A 231 24.64 15.05 -32.58
N ALA A 232 24.75 13.72 -32.52
CA ALA A 232 24.05 12.82 -33.43
C ALA A 232 22.54 12.72 -33.14
N ALA A 233 22.18 12.59 -31.87
CA ALA A 233 20.80 12.45 -31.41
C ALA A 233 20.02 13.75 -31.59
N LEU A 234 20.51 14.88 -31.08
CA LEU A 234 19.74 16.14 -31.10
C LEU A 234 19.52 16.69 -32.51
N SER A 235 20.46 16.45 -33.44
CA SER A 235 20.30 16.85 -34.85
C SER A 235 19.20 16.07 -35.57
N ARG A 236 18.93 14.81 -35.18
CA ARG A 236 17.91 13.94 -35.78
C ARG A 236 16.58 14.01 -35.02
N LEU A 237 16.66 13.98 -33.70
CA LEU A 237 15.53 13.78 -32.78
C LEU A 237 14.97 15.10 -32.24
N GLY A 238 15.61 16.24 -32.50
CA GLY A 238 15.17 17.54 -31.95
C GLY A 238 13.80 18.04 -32.46
N GLY A 239 13.19 17.35 -33.43
CA GLY A 239 11.84 17.62 -33.91
C GLY A 239 10.73 16.83 -33.21
N PHE A 240 11.10 15.84 -32.38
CA PHE A 240 10.17 14.98 -31.65
C PHE A 240 9.69 15.68 -30.37
N GLU A 241 8.52 15.28 -29.86
CA GLU A 241 7.94 15.87 -28.66
C GLU A 241 8.76 15.51 -27.42
N THR A 242 9.14 14.23 -27.29
CA THR A 242 9.98 13.73 -26.20
C THR A 242 11.23 13.06 -26.76
N VAL A 243 12.40 13.37 -26.20
CA VAL A 243 13.69 12.74 -26.54
C VAL A 243 14.30 12.12 -25.29
N LEU A 244 14.52 10.81 -25.33
CA LEU A 244 15.21 10.04 -24.31
C LEU A 244 16.65 9.80 -24.75
N LEU A 245 17.65 10.11 -23.91
CA LEU A 245 19.05 9.80 -24.19
C LEU A 245 19.65 8.97 -23.05
N ILE A 246 20.26 7.85 -23.42
CA ILE A 246 20.98 6.92 -22.56
C ILE A 246 22.44 6.93 -23.00
N PRO A 247 23.30 7.75 -22.39
CA PRO A 247 24.69 7.93 -22.83
C PRO A 247 25.61 6.77 -22.48
N ASP A 248 25.16 5.94 -21.53
CA ASP A 248 25.77 4.68 -21.11
C ASP A 248 24.65 3.64 -20.89
N ALA A 249 24.61 2.63 -21.76
CA ALA A 249 23.65 1.54 -21.68
C ALA A 249 23.82 0.68 -20.41
N ASP A 250 25.04 0.62 -19.85
CA ASP A 250 25.37 -0.12 -18.63
C ASP A 250 25.01 0.66 -17.35
N SER A 251 24.57 1.91 -17.48
CA SER A 251 24.10 2.75 -16.38
C SER A 251 22.63 3.19 -16.48
N GLY A 252 21.95 2.91 -17.60
CA GLY A 252 20.56 3.30 -17.85
C GLY A 252 19.48 2.47 -17.13
N PRO A 253 18.20 2.89 -17.11
CA PRO A 253 17.12 2.18 -16.41
C PRO A 253 16.75 0.82 -17.04
N PHE A 254 17.40 0.46 -18.15
CA PHE A 254 17.14 -0.74 -18.94
C PHE A 254 18.25 -1.80 -18.81
N LEU A 255 19.15 -1.70 -17.81
CA LEU A 255 20.38 -2.53 -17.65
C LEU A 255 20.20 -4.01 -17.92
N SER A 256 19.03 -4.57 -17.58
CA SER A 256 18.80 -6.00 -17.67
C SER A 256 18.15 -6.46 -18.97
N ARG A 257 17.87 -5.56 -19.93
CA ARG A 257 17.13 -5.85 -21.18
C ARG A 257 17.78 -5.27 -22.44
N VAL A 258 18.76 -4.37 -22.30
CA VAL A 258 19.53 -3.83 -23.43
C VAL A 258 20.60 -4.84 -23.81
N PRO A 259 20.80 -5.15 -25.11
CA PRO A 259 21.88 -6.04 -25.54
C PRO A 259 23.28 -5.52 -25.18
N ASP A 260 24.16 -6.38 -24.67
CA ASP A 260 25.54 -6.06 -24.22
C ASP A 260 26.44 -5.40 -25.30
N ASN A 261 26.07 -5.48 -26.57
CA ASN A 261 26.79 -4.88 -27.70
C ASN A 261 26.31 -3.46 -28.04
N VAL A 262 25.43 -2.88 -27.23
CA VAL A 262 24.97 -1.49 -27.29
C VAL A 262 25.69 -0.69 -26.21
N ASP A 263 26.43 0.35 -26.62
CA ASP A 263 27.20 1.21 -25.71
C ASP A 263 26.37 2.42 -25.24
N ALA A 264 25.53 2.97 -26.13
CA ALA A 264 24.61 4.06 -25.82
C ALA A 264 23.48 4.14 -26.84
N PHE A 265 22.36 4.77 -26.51
CA PHE A 265 21.30 5.03 -27.48
C PHE A 265 20.46 6.27 -27.14
N ALA A 266 19.71 6.77 -28.10
CA ALA A 266 18.71 7.82 -27.92
C ALA A 266 17.46 7.50 -28.73
N VAL A 267 16.30 7.98 -28.25
CA VAL A 267 14.98 7.75 -28.84
C VAL A 267 14.23 9.07 -28.91
N GLY A 268 13.58 9.35 -30.03
CA GLY A 268 12.62 10.43 -30.20
C GLY A 268 11.23 9.84 -30.36
N PHE A 269 10.31 10.28 -29.50
CA PHE A 269 8.90 9.90 -29.52
C PHE A 269 8.05 11.02 -30.12
N GLU A 270 7.28 10.72 -31.17
CA GLU A 270 6.44 11.74 -31.84
C GLU A 270 5.34 12.24 -30.90
N THR A 271 4.77 11.32 -30.13
CA THR A 271 3.85 11.58 -29.02
C THR A 271 4.53 11.27 -27.69
N ASN A 272 4.23 12.05 -26.65
CA ASN A 272 4.69 11.73 -25.30
C ASN A 272 4.34 10.28 -24.90
N PRO A 273 5.29 9.49 -24.36
CA PRO A 273 5.02 8.16 -23.84
C PRO A 273 3.85 8.05 -22.85
N GLU A 274 3.53 9.13 -22.12
CA GLU A 274 2.38 9.20 -21.21
C GLU A 274 1.03 9.21 -21.96
N ASP A 275 1.01 9.72 -23.20
CA ASP A 275 -0.19 9.90 -24.03
C ASP A 275 -0.32 8.83 -25.13
N LEU A 276 0.56 7.81 -25.13
CA LEU A 276 0.52 6.72 -26.12
C LEU A 276 -0.79 5.93 -26.14
N ARG A 277 -1.58 6.02 -25.05
CA ARG A 277 -2.90 5.39 -24.94
C ARG A 277 -3.95 6.09 -25.78
N ASP A 278 -3.79 7.39 -25.99
CA ASP A 278 -4.76 8.25 -26.68
C ASP A 278 -4.48 8.39 -28.19
N ILE A 279 -3.46 7.70 -28.72
CA ILE A 279 -3.13 7.77 -30.14
C ILE A 279 -4.17 7.05 -31.00
N GLU A 280 -4.73 7.74 -31.99
CA GLU A 280 -5.58 7.14 -33.00
C GLU A 280 -4.72 6.59 -34.15
N GLY A 281 -4.36 5.30 -34.09
CA GLY A 281 -3.62 4.58 -35.14
C GLY A 281 -2.12 4.46 -34.86
N THR A 282 -1.28 4.85 -35.84
CA THR A 282 0.18 4.67 -35.78
C THR A 282 0.90 6.02 -35.62
N VAL A 283 2.00 6.05 -34.87
CA VAL A 283 2.93 7.18 -34.77
C VAL A 283 4.34 6.77 -35.18
N GLU A 284 5.19 7.73 -35.55
CA GLU A 284 6.57 7.49 -35.97
C GLU A 284 7.55 7.81 -34.83
N ASN A 285 8.34 6.84 -34.40
CA ASN A 285 9.44 7.01 -33.46
C ASN A 285 10.79 6.86 -34.19
N ALA A 286 11.85 7.45 -33.65
CA ALA A 286 13.19 7.31 -34.23
C ALA A 286 14.27 7.02 -33.19
N TYR A 287 15.26 6.21 -33.56
CA TYR A 287 16.33 5.75 -32.68
C TYR A 287 17.70 6.09 -33.26
N VAL A 288 18.64 6.41 -32.37
CA VAL A 288 20.06 6.54 -32.65
C VAL A 288 20.82 5.64 -31.69
N ILE A 289 21.44 4.58 -32.20
CA ILE A 289 22.13 3.55 -31.40
C ILE A 289 23.62 3.61 -31.69
N ARG A 290 24.43 3.65 -30.64
CA ARG A 290 25.89 3.56 -30.68
C ARG A 290 26.31 2.15 -30.23
N PRO A 291 26.80 1.31 -31.14
CA PRO A 291 27.29 -0.03 -30.78
C PRO A 291 28.71 0.01 -30.21
N VAL A 292 29.06 -0.98 -29.38
CA VAL A 292 30.42 -1.14 -28.82
C VAL A 292 31.47 -1.33 -29.93
N ASP A 293 31.19 -2.19 -30.92
CA ASP A 293 32.08 -2.54 -32.03
C ASP A 293 31.78 -1.78 -33.35
N GLY A 294 31.01 -0.69 -33.27
CA GLY A 294 30.56 0.11 -34.41
C GLY A 294 29.36 -0.49 -35.17
N ALA A 295 28.85 0.24 -36.16
CA ALA A 295 27.56 -0.03 -36.84
C ALA A 295 27.37 -1.45 -37.43
N ASP A 296 28.45 -2.14 -37.82
CA ASP A 296 28.38 -3.49 -38.37
C ASP A 296 28.39 -4.60 -37.29
N GLY A 297 28.56 -4.23 -36.01
CA GLY A 297 28.58 -5.14 -34.85
C GLY A 297 27.21 -5.49 -34.28
N LEU A 298 26.14 -4.79 -34.72
CA LEU A 298 24.75 -5.11 -34.40
C LEU A 298 24.04 -5.66 -35.64
N ASP A 299 23.48 -6.86 -35.53
CA ASP A 299 22.56 -7.43 -36.51
C ASP A 299 21.15 -6.82 -36.37
N ASP A 300 20.34 -6.93 -37.41
CA ASP A 300 19.00 -6.32 -37.47
C ASP A 300 18.06 -6.90 -36.39
N GLU A 301 18.18 -8.17 -36.04
CA GLU A 301 17.35 -8.82 -35.00
C GLU A 301 17.64 -8.23 -33.61
N THR A 302 18.91 -7.98 -33.31
CA THR A 302 19.32 -7.31 -32.07
C THR A 302 18.86 -5.86 -32.01
N VAL A 303 18.83 -5.16 -33.15
CA VAL A 303 18.30 -3.79 -33.23
C VAL A 303 16.79 -3.78 -33.01
N GLU A 304 16.04 -4.69 -33.65
CA GLU A 304 14.60 -4.83 -33.44
C GLU A 304 14.24 -5.19 -32.00
N ARG A 305 15.03 -6.08 -31.37
CA ARG A 305 14.89 -6.42 -29.95
C ARG A 305 15.09 -5.21 -29.05
N LEU A 306 16.12 -4.41 -29.31
CA LEU A 306 16.34 -3.16 -28.56
C LEU A 306 15.15 -2.21 -28.70
N VAL A 307 14.63 -2.01 -29.92
CA VAL A 307 13.46 -1.17 -30.17
C VAL A 307 12.27 -1.67 -29.37
N ARG A 308 11.92 -2.96 -29.42
CA ARG A 308 10.81 -3.55 -28.63
C ARG A 308 11.02 -3.46 -27.12
N THR A 309 12.25 -3.50 -26.65
CA THR A 309 12.58 -3.37 -25.23
C THR A 309 12.37 -1.94 -24.72
N VAL A 310 12.74 -0.96 -25.53
CA VAL A 310 12.81 0.45 -25.13
C VAL A 310 11.52 1.19 -25.46
N ASP A 311 10.87 0.86 -26.58
CA ASP A 311 9.62 1.46 -27.00
C ASP A 311 8.48 0.96 -26.09
N PRO A 312 7.78 1.85 -25.38
CA PRO A 312 6.54 1.48 -24.69
C PRO A 312 5.41 1.12 -25.67
N ALA A 313 5.50 1.50 -26.95
CA ALA A 313 4.54 1.16 -27.99
C ALA A 313 4.93 -0.13 -28.73
N VAL A 314 3.99 -0.70 -29.48
CA VAL A 314 4.22 -1.94 -30.25
C VAL A 314 4.71 -1.58 -31.65
N PRO A 315 5.94 -1.96 -32.05
CA PRO A 315 6.44 -1.64 -33.38
C PRO A 315 5.76 -2.48 -34.47
N VAL A 316 5.22 -1.79 -35.48
CA VAL A 316 4.54 -2.35 -36.66
C VAL A 316 5.50 -2.46 -37.84
N GLU A 317 6.29 -1.41 -38.07
CA GLU A 317 7.27 -1.34 -39.16
C GLU A 317 8.57 -0.71 -38.64
N THR A 318 9.72 -1.25 -39.07
CA THR A 318 11.03 -0.80 -38.62
C THR A 318 11.98 -0.70 -39.82
N ASP A 319 12.55 0.49 -40.03
CA ASP A 319 13.54 0.77 -41.07
C ASP A 319 14.91 1.04 -40.45
N ILE A 320 15.90 0.18 -40.73
CA ILE A 320 17.24 0.24 -40.14
C ILE A 320 18.25 0.79 -41.16
N THR A 321 18.94 1.88 -40.80
CA THR A 321 20.01 2.51 -41.59
C THR A 321 21.31 2.59 -40.79
N ARG A 322 22.47 2.39 -41.41
CA ARG A 322 23.78 2.43 -40.74
C ARG A 322 24.63 3.58 -41.30
N THR A 323 25.13 4.46 -40.45
CA THR A 323 26.01 5.58 -40.86
C THR A 323 27.00 5.98 -39.77
N ASP A 324 28.23 6.34 -40.16
CA ASP A 324 29.24 6.94 -39.27
C ASP A 324 29.47 6.21 -37.92
N GLY A 325 29.34 4.89 -37.91
CA GLY A 325 29.50 4.05 -36.71
C GLY A 325 28.26 3.96 -35.82
N LEU A 326 27.14 4.57 -36.23
CA LEU A 326 25.83 4.53 -35.58
C LEU A 326 24.84 3.66 -36.39
N VAL A 327 23.83 3.15 -35.69
CA VAL A 327 22.63 2.55 -36.27
C VAL A 327 21.46 3.50 -36.03
N LEU A 328 20.78 3.87 -37.09
CA LEU A 328 19.62 4.76 -37.10
C LEU A 328 18.39 3.92 -37.41
N VAL A 329 17.33 4.09 -36.64
CA VAL A 329 16.09 3.34 -36.85
C VAL A 329 14.93 4.32 -36.94
N ASP A 330 14.05 4.13 -37.91
CA ASP A 330 12.73 4.72 -37.95
C ASP A 330 11.72 3.60 -37.67
N ALA A 331 10.83 3.80 -36.71
CA ALA A 331 9.86 2.79 -36.27
C ALA A 331 8.45 3.38 -36.32
N VAL A 332 7.55 2.72 -37.03
CA VAL A 332 6.12 3.01 -36.97
C VAL A 332 5.53 2.13 -35.87
N VAL A 333 4.88 2.74 -34.88
CA VAL A 333 4.40 2.06 -33.68
C VAL A 333 2.90 2.28 -33.46
N GLU A 334 2.25 1.33 -32.80
CA GLU A 334 0.85 1.38 -32.36
C GLU A 334 0.76 1.34 -30.83
N ALA A 335 -0.36 1.81 -30.29
CA ALA A 335 -0.58 1.85 -28.86
C ALA A 335 -0.42 0.44 -28.24
N PRO A 336 0.26 0.30 -27.09
CA PRO A 336 0.28 -0.97 -26.39
C PRO A 336 -1.14 -1.35 -25.94
N PRO A 337 -1.45 -2.65 -25.86
CA PRO A 337 -2.77 -3.09 -25.42
C PRO A 337 -3.01 -2.67 -23.96
N GLU A 338 -4.23 -2.23 -23.64
CA GLU A 338 -4.58 -1.77 -22.29
C GLU A 338 -5.17 -2.89 -21.43
N PHE A 339 -4.78 -2.95 -20.16
CA PHE A 339 -5.44 -3.86 -19.22
C PHE A 339 -6.85 -3.35 -18.89
N ASP A 340 -7.88 -4.09 -19.29
CA ASP A 340 -9.28 -3.82 -18.96
C ASP A 340 -10.04 -5.12 -18.65
N ARG A 341 -10.18 -5.40 -17.36
CA ARG A 341 -10.94 -6.55 -16.86
C ARG A 341 -12.45 -6.40 -17.03
N GLU A 342 -12.99 -5.19 -17.17
CA GLU A 342 -14.44 -5.01 -17.36
C GLU A 342 -14.86 -5.31 -18.81
N ALA A 343 -13.92 -5.26 -19.76
CA ALA A 343 -14.13 -5.61 -21.16
C ALA A 343 -14.08 -7.12 -21.43
N SER A 344 -13.34 -7.88 -20.61
CA SER A 344 -13.19 -9.33 -20.78
C SER A 344 -14.47 -10.09 -20.42
N PRO A 345 -14.75 -11.24 -21.07
CA PRO A 345 -15.80 -12.15 -20.61
C PRO A 345 -15.59 -12.55 -19.14
N ASP A 346 -16.66 -12.63 -18.33
CA ASP A 346 -16.54 -12.99 -16.91
C ASP A 346 -16.29 -14.50 -16.73
N ALA A 347 -15.11 -14.96 -17.13
CA ALA A 347 -14.65 -16.35 -17.06
C ALA A 347 -13.71 -16.54 -15.85
N ARG A 348 -13.98 -17.59 -15.07
CA ARG A 348 -13.15 -17.95 -13.93
C ARG A 348 -12.25 -19.12 -14.29
N VAL A 349 -10.95 -18.84 -14.41
CA VAL A 349 -9.94 -19.83 -14.73
C VAL A 349 -9.12 -20.20 -13.49
N GLN A 350 -8.84 -21.49 -13.33
CA GLN A 350 -7.90 -21.99 -12.33
C GLN A 350 -6.67 -22.59 -13.02
N SER A 351 -5.46 -22.16 -12.64
CA SER A 351 -4.21 -22.82 -13.02
C SER A 351 -3.81 -23.89 -12.00
N ARG A 352 -3.21 -24.99 -12.49
CA ARG A 352 -2.56 -26.00 -11.66
C ARG A 352 -1.28 -26.49 -12.32
N PHE A 353 -0.16 -26.41 -11.62
CA PHE A 353 1.10 -27.04 -12.03
C PHE A 353 1.19 -28.50 -11.54
N ASN A 354 1.45 -29.43 -12.45
CA ASN A 354 1.74 -30.83 -12.15
C ASN A 354 3.24 -31.09 -12.23
N ARG A 355 3.92 -31.08 -11.08
CA ARG A 355 5.37 -31.30 -10.97
C ARG A 355 5.87 -32.62 -11.55
N ALA A 356 5.09 -33.70 -11.45
CA ALA A 356 5.49 -35.01 -11.96
C ALA A 356 5.41 -35.06 -13.50
N ALA A 357 4.36 -34.47 -14.07
CA ALA A 357 4.17 -34.40 -15.52
C ALA A 357 5.01 -33.28 -16.18
N GLY A 358 5.34 -32.21 -15.44
CA GLY A 358 5.96 -31.01 -16.01
C GLY A 358 4.99 -30.25 -16.89
N THR A 359 3.73 -30.14 -16.47
CA THR A 359 2.65 -29.51 -17.24
C THR A 359 1.88 -28.52 -16.39
N VAL A 360 1.43 -27.43 -16.99
CA VAL A 360 0.45 -26.50 -16.40
C VAL A 360 -0.89 -26.72 -17.07
N THR A 361 -1.95 -26.85 -16.28
CA THR A 361 -3.32 -26.97 -16.79
C THR A 361 -4.14 -25.76 -16.34
N PHE A 362 -4.77 -25.08 -17.29
CA PHE A 362 -5.79 -24.06 -17.06
C PHE A 362 -7.17 -24.69 -17.23
N GLU A 363 -7.98 -24.66 -16.19
CA GLU A 363 -9.35 -25.19 -16.16
C GLU A 363 -10.32 -24.00 -16.12
N HIS A 364 -11.27 -23.94 -17.06
CA HIS A 364 -12.40 -23.00 -16.95
C HIS A 364 -13.39 -23.59 -15.94
N VAL A 365 -13.51 -22.96 -14.76
CA VAL A 365 -14.28 -23.51 -13.65
C VAL A 365 -15.75 -23.10 -13.75
N GLU A 366 -16.00 -21.83 -14.06
CA GLU A 366 -17.33 -21.20 -14.13
C GLU A 366 -17.26 -19.87 -14.88
N GLY A 367 -18.40 -19.34 -15.31
CA GLY A 367 -18.49 -18.04 -15.98
C GLY A 367 -18.81 -18.11 -17.46
N GLU A 368 -18.61 -16.99 -18.16
CA GLU A 368 -18.89 -16.83 -19.58
C GLU A 368 -17.92 -17.61 -20.47
N ALA A 369 -18.37 -17.99 -21.67
CA ALA A 369 -17.53 -18.61 -22.67
C ALA A 369 -16.60 -17.56 -23.28
N VAL A 370 -15.32 -17.92 -23.48
CA VAL A 370 -14.33 -17.02 -24.12
C VAL A 370 -14.09 -17.50 -25.55
N PRO A 371 -14.21 -16.64 -26.58
CA PRO A 371 -13.84 -17.01 -27.95
C PRO A 371 -12.38 -17.47 -28.03
N ALA A 372 -12.11 -18.58 -28.70
CA ALA A 372 -10.75 -19.11 -28.78
C ALA A 372 -9.81 -18.23 -29.62
N ASP A 373 -10.36 -17.40 -30.51
CA ASP A 373 -9.63 -16.42 -31.33
C ASP A 373 -9.29 -15.11 -30.58
N GLU A 374 -9.87 -14.90 -29.39
CA GLU A 374 -9.54 -13.80 -28.47
C GLU A 374 -8.73 -14.30 -27.27
N LEU A 375 -8.33 -15.58 -27.26
CA LEU A 375 -7.61 -16.20 -26.16
C LEU A 375 -6.18 -16.52 -26.59
N GLU A 376 -5.22 -16.08 -25.80
CA GLU A 376 -3.81 -16.27 -26.05
C GLU A 376 -3.16 -17.07 -24.93
N VAL A 377 -2.32 -18.04 -25.32
CA VAL A 377 -1.52 -18.83 -24.39
C VAL A 377 -0.05 -18.55 -24.63
N TRP A 378 0.61 -18.02 -23.62
CA TRP A 378 2.02 -17.65 -23.67
C TRP A 378 2.85 -18.64 -22.86
N HIS A 379 3.92 -19.17 -23.46
CA HIS A 379 4.89 -20.06 -22.83
C HIS A 379 6.29 -19.47 -22.96
N SER A 380 6.85 -19.02 -21.84
CA SER A 380 8.22 -18.49 -21.73
C SER A 380 8.58 -17.46 -22.81
N GLY A 381 7.71 -16.49 -23.08
CA GLY A 381 7.96 -15.46 -24.11
C GLY A 381 7.28 -15.72 -25.46
N GLU A 382 6.94 -16.98 -25.77
CA GLU A 382 6.39 -17.37 -27.07
C GLU A 382 4.89 -17.64 -26.97
N GLU A 383 4.11 -17.05 -27.88
CA GLU A 383 2.70 -17.37 -28.01
C GLU A 383 2.52 -18.75 -28.66
N VAL A 384 1.83 -19.66 -27.96
CA VAL A 384 1.61 -21.06 -28.36
C VAL A 384 0.12 -21.39 -28.55
N SER A 385 -0.74 -20.37 -28.62
CA SER A 385 -2.21 -20.46 -28.73
C SER A 385 -2.67 -21.47 -29.78
N ASP A 386 -2.12 -21.36 -31.00
CA ASP A 386 -2.42 -22.23 -32.15
C ASP A 386 -2.17 -23.73 -31.90
N THR A 387 -1.29 -24.05 -30.95
CA THR A 387 -0.89 -25.43 -30.65
C THR A 387 -1.74 -26.06 -29.55
N VAL A 388 -2.20 -25.26 -28.59
CA VAL A 388 -2.85 -25.74 -27.36
C VAL A 388 -4.36 -25.54 -27.34
N LEU A 389 -4.86 -24.49 -28.01
CA LEU A 389 -6.28 -24.21 -28.09
C LEU A 389 -6.94 -25.13 -29.11
N ASN A 390 -8.02 -25.80 -28.69
CA ASN A 390 -8.76 -26.76 -29.50
C ASN A 390 -10.25 -26.47 -29.37
N GLY A 391 -10.85 -25.79 -30.35
CA GLY A 391 -12.28 -25.44 -30.31
C GLY A 391 -12.55 -24.06 -30.90
N GLU A 392 -13.81 -23.66 -30.89
CA GLU A 392 -14.23 -22.30 -31.24
C GLU A 392 -14.35 -21.41 -29.99
N GLU A 393 -14.60 -21.99 -28.81
CA GLU A 393 -14.78 -21.27 -27.54
C GLU A 393 -14.17 -22.10 -26.39
N PHE A 394 -13.72 -21.42 -25.33
CA PHE A 394 -13.26 -21.98 -24.05
C PHE A 394 -14.36 -21.82 -23.00
N THR A 395 -14.94 -22.92 -22.55
CA THR A 395 -16.16 -22.97 -21.75
C THR A 395 -15.99 -23.73 -20.43
N ALA A 396 -16.90 -23.54 -19.49
CA ALA A 396 -16.83 -24.20 -18.18
C ALA A 396 -16.72 -25.74 -18.29
N GLY A 397 -15.65 -26.28 -17.71
CA GLY A 397 -15.25 -27.68 -17.79
C GLY A 397 -14.19 -27.98 -18.85
N ASP A 398 -13.81 -27.02 -19.69
CA ASP A 398 -12.71 -27.16 -20.64
C ASP A 398 -11.35 -26.96 -19.94
N GLU A 399 -10.34 -27.69 -20.42
CA GLU A 399 -8.99 -27.67 -19.91
C GLU A 399 -7.98 -27.40 -21.03
N ILE A 400 -7.08 -26.46 -20.82
CA ILE A 400 -5.92 -26.20 -21.67
C ILE A 400 -4.69 -26.69 -20.93
N THR A 401 -3.98 -27.68 -21.49
CA THR A 401 -2.75 -28.21 -20.88
C THR A 401 -1.55 -27.83 -21.71
N VAL A 402 -0.57 -27.20 -21.07
CA VAL A 402 0.70 -26.76 -21.65
C VAL A 402 1.83 -27.61 -21.06
N GLU A 403 2.69 -28.17 -21.92
CA GLU A 403 3.91 -28.86 -21.50
C GLU A 403 5.01 -27.81 -21.23
N THR A 404 5.45 -27.69 -19.98
CA THR A 404 6.31 -26.60 -19.51
C THR A 404 7.66 -27.06 -18.99
N GLY A 405 7.80 -28.34 -18.65
CA GLY A 405 8.97 -28.82 -17.91
C GLY A 405 8.96 -28.39 -16.44
N LEU A 406 10.15 -28.17 -15.87
CA LEU A 406 10.34 -27.82 -14.43
C LEU A 406 10.62 -26.35 -14.18
N ILE A 407 10.97 -25.56 -15.19
CA ILE A 407 11.19 -24.12 -15.10
C ILE A 407 10.58 -23.49 -16.34
N ALA A 408 9.53 -22.70 -16.16
CA ALA A 408 8.84 -21.96 -17.22
C ALA A 408 7.89 -20.93 -16.60
N THR A 409 7.46 -19.97 -17.40
CA THR A 409 6.30 -19.13 -17.09
C THR A 409 5.22 -19.39 -18.13
N VAL A 410 3.97 -19.54 -17.69
CA VAL A 410 2.83 -19.72 -18.58
C VAL A 410 1.71 -18.78 -18.20
N THR A 411 1.17 -18.09 -19.18
CA THR A 411 0.10 -17.12 -18.98
C THR A 411 -1.03 -17.39 -19.97
N LEU A 412 -2.26 -17.35 -19.45
CA LEU A 412 -3.50 -17.35 -20.23
C LEU A 412 -4.06 -15.92 -20.21
N ARG A 413 -4.11 -15.29 -21.39
CA ARG A 413 -4.54 -13.90 -21.59
C ARG A 413 -5.73 -13.86 -22.55
N TRP A 414 -6.74 -13.07 -22.24
CA TRP A 414 -7.74 -12.64 -23.23
C TRP A 414 -7.29 -11.33 -23.86
N PHE A 415 -7.45 -11.20 -25.17
CA PHE A 415 -7.08 -10.02 -25.94
C PHE A 415 -8.15 -9.70 -26.99
N ASP A 416 -8.69 -8.47 -26.94
CA ASP A 416 -9.58 -7.92 -27.96
C ASP A 416 -8.77 -7.07 -28.94
N PRO A 417 -8.60 -7.51 -30.20
CA PRO A 417 -7.82 -6.78 -31.19
C PRO A 417 -8.54 -5.53 -31.74
N ASP A 418 -9.88 -5.45 -31.65
CA ASP A 418 -10.65 -4.31 -32.14
C ASP A 418 -10.63 -3.15 -31.14
N ALA A 419 -10.64 -3.46 -29.84
CA ALA A 419 -10.53 -2.49 -28.75
C ALA A 419 -9.09 -2.28 -28.25
N ASN A 420 -8.15 -3.15 -28.63
CA ASN A 420 -6.77 -3.18 -28.15
C ASN A 420 -6.69 -3.26 -26.61
N VAL A 421 -7.51 -4.12 -26.01
CA VAL A 421 -7.56 -4.34 -24.56
C VAL A 421 -7.30 -5.80 -24.21
N TYR A 422 -6.76 -6.06 -23.03
CA TYR A 422 -6.47 -7.40 -22.55
C TYR A 422 -6.86 -7.62 -21.09
N ASP A 423 -7.04 -8.88 -20.71
CA ASP A 423 -7.16 -9.33 -19.33
C ASP A 423 -6.34 -10.60 -19.13
N THR A 424 -5.71 -10.74 -17.96
CA THR A 424 -4.93 -11.93 -17.62
C THR A 424 -5.76 -12.83 -16.73
N TYR A 425 -6.29 -13.93 -17.28
CA TYR A 425 -7.09 -14.87 -16.51
C TYR A 425 -6.25 -15.65 -15.48
N ALA A 426 -5.06 -16.08 -15.88
CA ALA A 426 -4.16 -16.82 -14.99
C ALA A 426 -2.70 -16.79 -15.48
N SER A 427 -1.77 -16.68 -14.54
CA SER A 427 -0.32 -16.82 -14.77
C SER A 427 0.27 -17.80 -13.76
N GLU A 428 1.06 -18.76 -14.24
CA GLU A 428 1.73 -19.78 -13.44
C GLU A 428 3.25 -19.72 -13.65
N ARG A 429 4.00 -19.68 -12.55
CA ARG A 429 5.48 -19.74 -12.55
C ARG A 429 5.92 -21.10 -12.04
N VAL A 430 6.55 -21.88 -12.90
CA VAL A 430 6.79 -23.30 -12.67
C VAL A 430 8.00 -23.52 -11.76
N ASP A 431 7.73 -24.24 -10.66
CA ASP A 431 8.62 -24.77 -9.61
C ASP A 431 9.53 -23.76 -8.87
N ARG A 432 8.94 -22.72 -8.26
CA ARG A 432 9.66 -21.85 -7.30
C ARG A 432 10.37 -22.60 -6.16
N GLU A 433 9.88 -23.79 -5.81
CA GLU A 433 10.40 -24.64 -4.72
C GLU A 433 11.58 -25.50 -5.17
N ALA A 434 11.99 -25.40 -6.44
CA ALA A 434 13.20 -26.04 -6.96
C ALA A 434 14.49 -25.36 -6.50
N PHE A 435 14.41 -24.20 -5.84
CA PHE A 435 15.57 -23.39 -5.51
C PHE A 435 15.71 -23.20 -4.01
N ALA A 436 16.92 -23.42 -3.49
CA ALA A 436 17.29 -23.16 -2.11
C ALA A 436 18.36 -22.07 -2.04
N PHE A 437 18.23 -21.19 -1.05
CA PHE A 437 19.20 -20.15 -0.75
C PHE A 437 19.94 -20.49 0.54
N ASN A 438 21.26 -20.29 0.55
CA ASN A 438 22.11 -20.43 1.72
C ASN A 438 23.01 -19.19 1.82
N TYR A 439 22.80 -18.35 2.82
CA TYR A 439 23.53 -17.10 3.00
C TYR A 439 24.61 -17.24 4.07
N ASP A 440 25.87 -17.05 3.67
CA ASP A 440 26.98 -16.89 4.60
C ASP A 440 27.27 -15.41 4.77
N MET A 441 26.86 -14.84 5.90
CA MET A 441 27.11 -13.44 6.20
C MET A 441 28.60 -13.16 6.45
N THR A 442 29.36 -14.08 7.07
CA THR A 442 30.78 -13.83 7.38
C THR A 442 31.61 -13.69 6.10
N ALA A 443 31.24 -14.44 5.07
CA ALA A 443 31.83 -14.35 3.74
C ALA A 443 31.14 -13.32 2.83
N GLU A 444 30.00 -12.75 3.25
CA GLU A 444 29.09 -11.94 2.42
C GLU A 444 28.75 -12.63 1.10
N THR A 445 28.45 -13.93 1.17
CA THR A 445 28.12 -14.75 0.00
C THR A 445 26.77 -15.43 0.12
N LEU A 446 25.98 -15.38 -0.94
CA LEU A 446 24.74 -16.15 -1.08
C LEU A 446 24.96 -17.28 -2.09
N GLU A 447 24.77 -18.51 -1.65
CA GLU A 447 24.69 -19.67 -2.52
C GLU A 447 23.23 -19.93 -2.91
N LEU A 448 22.97 -20.07 -4.21
CA LEU A 448 21.70 -20.51 -4.78
C LEU A 448 21.92 -21.90 -5.37
N THR A 449 21.12 -22.88 -4.95
CA THR A 449 21.21 -24.28 -5.40
C THR A 449 19.90 -24.73 -6.04
N TYR A 450 20.00 -25.44 -7.17
CA TYR A 450 18.88 -26.10 -7.82
C TYR A 450 18.67 -27.51 -7.22
N GLU A 451 17.59 -27.71 -6.47
CA GLU A 451 17.30 -28.91 -5.68
C GLU A 451 16.22 -29.82 -6.29
N ALA A 452 15.69 -29.51 -7.48
CA ALA A 452 14.69 -30.37 -8.10
C ALA A 452 15.26 -31.73 -8.53
N GLU A 453 14.38 -32.72 -8.74
CA GLU A 453 14.78 -34.10 -9.04
C GLU A 453 15.22 -34.35 -10.50
N ARG A 454 14.92 -33.43 -11.43
CA ARG A 454 15.24 -33.56 -12.86
C ARG A 454 15.88 -32.28 -13.37
N SER A 455 16.56 -32.36 -14.50
CA SER A 455 17.11 -31.18 -15.13
C SER A 455 16.07 -30.29 -15.78
N ALA A 456 16.40 -29.00 -15.87
CA ALA A 456 15.54 -27.96 -16.42
C ALA A 456 16.33 -27.00 -17.31
N ASP A 457 15.66 -26.40 -18.28
CA ASP A 457 16.23 -25.34 -19.10
C ASP A 457 16.18 -24.02 -18.34
N ALA A 458 17.33 -23.40 -18.14
CA ALA A 458 17.47 -22.11 -17.46
C ALA A 458 17.75 -20.97 -18.44
N SER A 459 17.78 -21.22 -19.74
CA SER A 459 18.10 -20.24 -20.78
C SER A 459 17.23 -18.97 -20.75
N ASN A 460 16.03 -19.06 -20.18
CA ASN A 460 15.11 -17.93 -19.99
C ASN A 460 15.16 -17.35 -18.57
N LEU A 461 16.18 -17.67 -17.78
CA LEU A 461 16.38 -17.15 -16.44
C LEU A 461 17.54 -16.17 -16.42
N ARG A 462 17.48 -15.22 -15.50
CA ARG A 462 18.61 -14.39 -15.12
C ARG A 462 18.64 -14.22 -13.61
N LEU A 463 19.84 -14.16 -13.05
CA LEU A 463 20.04 -13.96 -11.63
C LEU A 463 20.54 -12.53 -11.39
N VAL A 464 19.76 -11.77 -10.64
CA VAL A 464 19.94 -10.33 -10.43
C VAL A 464 20.30 -10.08 -8.97
N HIS A 465 21.48 -9.51 -8.73
CA HIS A 465 21.87 -8.98 -7.43
C HIS A 465 21.61 -7.48 -7.35
N ARG A 466 20.84 -7.07 -6.34
CA ARG A 466 20.54 -5.67 -6.03
C ARG A 466 21.11 -5.34 -4.66
N GLY A 467 22.13 -4.49 -4.62
CA GLY A 467 22.72 -4.01 -3.38
C GLY A 467 23.02 -2.51 -3.41
N GLU A 468 23.81 -2.04 -2.44
CA GLU A 468 24.24 -0.63 -2.37
C GLU A 468 24.98 -0.18 -3.66
N SER A 469 25.75 -1.09 -4.25
CA SER A 469 26.49 -0.87 -5.50
C SER A 469 25.65 -0.95 -6.78
N GLY A 470 24.32 -0.97 -6.68
CA GLY A 470 23.41 -0.99 -7.82
C GLY A 470 22.82 -2.38 -8.12
N VAL A 471 22.31 -2.54 -9.33
CA VAL A 471 21.75 -3.80 -9.85
C VAL A 471 22.74 -4.40 -10.84
N ARG A 472 23.11 -5.65 -10.65
CA ARG A 472 23.99 -6.41 -11.55
C ARG A 472 23.40 -7.78 -11.84
N THR A 473 23.51 -8.23 -13.09
CA THR A 473 23.35 -9.64 -13.43
C THR A 473 24.58 -10.40 -12.93
N VAL A 474 24.37 -11.56 -12.33
CA VAL A 474 25.41 -12.39 -11.73
C VAL A 474 25.18 -13.84 -12.08
N GLY A 475 26.24 -14.62 -12.15
CA GLY A 475 26.09 -16.07 -12.31
C GLY A 475 25.54 -16.48 -13.66
N ASP A 476 25.91 -15.79 -14.74
CA ASP A 476 25.49 -16.10 -16.11
C ASP A 476 25.75 -17.56 -16.47
N GLU A 477 26.85 -18.13 -15.98
CA GLU A 477 27.20 -19.55 -16.14
C GLU A 477 26.16 -20.53 -15.56
N PHE A 478 25.35 -20.09 -14.60
CA PHE A 478 24.29 -20.87 -13.96
C PHE A 478 23.00 -20.85 -14.77
N VAL A 479 22.75 -19.80 -15.57
CA VAL A 479 21.50 -19.61 -16.31
C VAL A 479 21.65 -19.79 -17.83
N ASP A 480 22.86 -19.86 -18.37
CA ASP A 480 23.16 -20.02 -19.81
C ASP A 480 22.88 -21.43 -20.41
N GLY A 481 22.12 -22.29 -19.72
CA GLY A 481 21.86 -23.64 -20.22
C GLY A 481 20.98 -24.52 -19.34
N THR A 482 21.31 -25.82 -19.27
CA THR A 482 20.54 -26.80 -18.51
C THR A 482 21.04 -26.90 -17.08
N LEU A 483 20.17 -26.70 -16.09
CA LEU A 483 20.42 -26.96 -14.67
C LEU A 483 20.22 -28.44 -14.35
N GLU A 484 21.23 -29.08 -13.78
CA GLU A 484 21.17 -30.44 -13.23
C GLU A 484 20.94 -30.41 -11.70
N PRO A 485 20.29 -31.43 -11.12
CA PRO A 485 20.06 -31.50 -9.67
C PRO A 485 21.36 -31.35 -8.86
N GLY A 486 21.41 -30.34 -7.99
CA GLY A 486 22.55 -30.00 -7.14
C GLY A 486 23.52 -28.98 -7.73
N ASP A 487 23.27 -28.46 -8.93
CA ASP A 487 24.02 -27.32 -9.45
C ASP A 487 23.81 -26.10 -8.53
N SER A 488 24.89 -25.38 -8.23
CA SER A 488 24.84 -24.18 -7.39
C SER A 488 25.69 -23.04 -7.94
N VAL A 489 25.31 -21.82 -7.57
CA VAL A 489 26.02 -20.58 -7.89
C VAL A 489 26.21 -19.74 -6.64
N THR A 490 27.40 -19.16 -6.48
CA THR A 490 27.72 -18.28 -5.36
C THR A 490 27.75 -16.83 -5.81
N VAL A 491 26.81 -16.04 -5.33
CA VAL A 491 26.81 -14.59 -5.44
C VAL A 491 27.65 -14.01 -4.31
N ARG A 492 28.65 -13.19 -4.64
CA ARG A 492 29.51 -12.51 -3.66
C ARG A 492 29.00 -11.11 -3.36
N ASP A 493 29.58 -10.48 -2.35
CA ASP A 493 29.30 -9.09 -1.92
C ASP A 493 27.81 -8.87 -1.64
N VAL A 494 27.15 -9.83 -0.99
CA VAL A 494 25.75 -9.71 -0.59
C VAL A 494 25.71 -9.22 0.86
N SER A 495 25.50 -7.92 1.04
CA SER A 495 25.45 -7.27 2.36
C SER A 495 24.02 -7.18 2.90
N ILE A 496 23.87 -6.85 4.18
CA ILE A 496 22.56 -6.67 4.80
C ILE A 496 21.78 -5.54 4.11
N GLY A 497 20.54 -5.83 3.71
CA GLY A 497 19.70 -4.93 2.92
C GLY A 497 19.63 -5.31 1.45
N ASP A 498 20.65 -6.02 0.94
CA ASP A 498 20.72 -6.46 -0.45
C ASP A 498 19.68 -7.55 -0.74
N SER A 499 19.37 -7.71 -2.02
CA SER A 499 18.50 -8.79 -2.49
C SER A 499 19.02 -9.44 -3.75
N VAL A 500 18.88 -10.76 -3.81
CA VAL A 500 19.14 -11.57 -4.99
C VAL A 500 17.82 -12.10 -5.51
N ARG A 501 17.59 -11.99 -6.83
CA ARG A 501 16.35 -12.40 -7.49
C ARG A 501 16.70 -13.26 -8.70
N LEU A 502 16.13 -14.45 -8.76
CA LEU A 502 16.08 -15.25 -9.98
C LEU A 502 14.81 -14.87 -10.72
N GLU A 503 14.93 -14.27 -11.89
CA GLU A 503 13.84 -13.73 -12.69
C GLU A 503 13.78 -14.41 -14.05
N PHE A 504 12.59 -14.48 -14.66
CA PHE A 504 12.48 -14.87 -16.07
C PHE A 504 12.90 -13.69 -16.95
N ASP A 505 13.74 -13.96 -17.94
CA ASP A 505 14.15 -13.03 -18.97
C ASP A 505 13.38 -13.30 -20.27
N VAL A 506 12.09 -12.96 -20.25
CA VAL A 506 11.17 -13.20 -21.37
C VAL A 506 10.55 -11.89 -21.85
N GLU A 507 10.25 -11.82 -23.16
CA GLU A 507 9.78 -10.60 -23.81
C GLU A 507 8.32 -10.27 -23.47
N GLN A 508 7.42 -11.26 -23.50
CA GLN A 508 5.99 -11.10 -23.17
C GLN A 508 5.35 -12.40 -22.63
N PRO A 509 4.27 -12.31 -21.83
CA PRO A 509 3.79 -11.13 -21.13
C PRO A 509 4.74 -10.78 -19.97
N ILE A 510 4.96 -9.48 -19.74
CA ILE A 510 5.87 -8.97 -18.70
C ILE A 510 5.16 -9.05 -17.34
N ASP A 511 5.00 -10.26 -16.84
CA ASP A 511 4.38 -10.52 -15.55
C ASP A 511 5.51 -10.54 -14.49
N GLY A 512 5.78 -9.38 -13.89
CA GLY A 512 7.03 -8.99 -13.19
C GLY A 512 7.37 -9.69 -11.86
N GLY A 513 7.25 -11.02 -11.80
CA GLY A 513 7.55 -11.81 -10.60
C GLY A 513 8.86 -12.59 -10.70
N SER A 514 9.64 -12.56 -9.61
CA SER A 514 10.83 -13.42 -9.44
C SER A 514 10.42 -14.88 -9.21
N LEU A 515 11.08 -15.82 -9.88
CA LEU A 515 10.97 -17.25 -9.63
C LEU A 515 11.46 -17.62 -8.21
N ALA A 516 12.54 -16.99 -7.78
CA ALA A 516 13.10 -17.12 -6.44
C ALA A 516 13.66 -15.77 -5.96
N HIS A 517 13.50 -15.46 -4.67
CA HIS A 517 13.94 -14.18 -4.09
C HIS A 517 14.53 -14.39 -2.70
N TYR A 518 15.73 -13.85 -2.52
CA TYR A 518 16.37 -13.73 -1.21
C TYR A 518 16.63 -12.26 -0.90
N ARG A 519 16.39 -11.85 0.35
CA ARG A 519 16.78 -10.53 0.86
C ARG A 519 17.62 -10.75 2.11
N ALA A 520 18.86 -10.30 2.10
CA ALA A 520 19.72 -10.32 3.26
C ALA A 520 19.15 -9.37 4.32
N ARG A 521 18.76 -9.91 5.47
CA ARG A 521 18.16 -9.16 6.57
C ARG A 521 18.94 -9.42 7.85
N PRO A 522 19.02 -8.44 8.76
CA PRO A 522 19.54 -8.73 10.08
C PRO A 522 18.62 -9.74 10.79
N PRO A 523 19.13 -10.47 11.79
CA PRO A 523 18.31 -11.29 12.65
C PRO A 523 17.24 -10.44 13.36
N SER A 524 16.07 -11.03 13.57
CA SER A 524 14.92 -10.34 14.17
C SER A 524 14.94 -10.46 15.69
N VAL A 525 14.78 -9.33 16.38
CA VAL A 525 14.61 -9.28 17.83
C VAL A 525 13.46 -8.37 18.18
N TRP A 526 12.61 -8.83 19.08
CA TRP A 526 11.42 -8.11 19.54
C TRP A 526 11.65 -7.59 20.95
N ILE A 527 11.45 -6.29 21.15
CA ILE A 527 11.47 -5.66 22.46
C ILE A 527 10.02 -5.38 22.86
N ASN A 528 9.58 -5.93 23.99
CA ASN A 528 8.23 -5.74 24.49
C ASN A 528 8.27 -5.22 25.93
N SER A 529 7.39 -4.28 26.28
CA SER A 529 7.21 -3.85 27.66
C SER A 529 5.83 -4.24 28.17
N ARG A 530 5.77 -5.19 29.12
CA ARG A 530 4.52 -5.70 29.72
C ARG A 530 4.36 -5.25 31.17
N ALA A 531 3.10 -5.15 31.61
CA ALA A 531 2.75 -4.63 32.94
C ALA A 531 3.17 -5.52 34.11
N GLU A 532 3.14 -6.84 33.92
CA GLU A 532 3.44 -7.81 35.00
C GLU A 532 4.87 -8.37 34.89
N GLU A 533 5.47 -8.33 33.70
CA GLU A 533 6.76 -8.98 33.38
C GLU A 533 7.91 -7.99 33.16
N GLY A 534 7.61 -6.69 33.01
CA GLY A 534 8.60 -5.67 32.68
C GLY A 534 8.98 -5.66 31.20
N THR A 535 10.16 -5.13 30.88
CA THR A 535 10.69 -5.13 29.51
C THR A 535 11.39 -6.45 29.22
N THR A 536 11.00 -7.12 28.13
CA THR A 536 11.59 -8.36 27.66
C THR A 536 12.12 -8.20 26.24
N VAL A 537 13.24 -8.87 25.96
CA VAL A 537 13.89 -8.91 24.65
C VAL A 537 13.87 -10.35 24.17
N ARG A 538 13.19 -10.63 23.06
CA ARG A 538 13.01 -11.99 22.53
C ARG A 538 13.68 -12.16 21.18
N TYR A 539 14.50 -13.19 21.04
CA TYR A 539 15.09 -13.57 19.76
C TYR A 539 14.05 -14.30 18.89
N ASP A 540 13.91 -13.85 17.65
CA ASP A 540 12.91 -14.33 16.68
C ASP A 540 13.57 -14.60 15.32
N GLY A 541 14.86 -14.98 15.34
CA GLY A 541 15.60 -15.34 14.14
C GLY A 541 15.37 -16.80 13.75
N GLU A 542 15.32 -17.06 12.44
CA GLU A 542 15.14 -18.41 11.87
C GLU A 542 16.37 -19.32 12.06
N GLU A 543 17.55 -18.72 12.23
CA GLU A 543 18.82 -19.43 12.40
C GLU A 543 19.32 -19.40 13.84
N SER A 544 19.93 -20.50 14.29
CA SER A 544 20.59 -20.55 15.59
C SER A 544 21.89 -19.76 15.59
N ARG A 545 22.08 -18.85 16.55
CA ARG A 545 23.25 -17.95 16.63
C ARG A 545 23.88 -17.89 18.02
N PRO A 546 25.21 -17.67 18.14
CA PRO A 546 25.86 -17.52 19.43
C PRO A 546 25.24 -16.36 20.23
N ALA A 547 24.93 -16.60 21.50
CA ALA A 547 24.28 -15.58 22.33
C ALA A 547 25.19 -14.38 22.62
N ASP A 548 26.52 -14.56 22.58
CA ASP A 548 27.52 -13.49 22.74
C ASP A 548 27.63 -12.56 21.52
N ALA A 549 26.99 -12.91 20.40
CA ALA A 549 26.87 -12.03 19.24
C ALA A 549 25.85 -10.90 19.45
N PHE A 550 25.05 -10.93 20.52
CA PHE A 550 24.01 -9.93 20.79
C PHE A 550 24.30 -9.20 22.09
N VAL A 551 24.31 -7.87 22.02
CA VAL A 551 24.50 -6.98 23.17
C VAL A 551 23.25 -6.13 23.36
N THR A 552 22.59 -6.32 24.49
CA THR A 552 21.43 -5.51 24.89
C THR A 552 21.91 -4.26 25.64
N LEU A 553 21.43 -3.11 25.20
CA LEU A 553 21.78 -1.79 25.71
C LEU A 553 20.54 -1.12 26.31
N VAL A 554 20.73 -0.37 27.39
CA VAL A 554 19.75 0.59 27.91
C VAL A 554 20.40 1.97 27.91
N ASN A 555 19.80 2.92 27.18
CA ASN A 555 20.33 4.28 26.96
C ASN A 555 21.78 4.27 26.41
N GLY A 556 22.08 3.31 25.54
CA GLY A 556 23.41 3.14 24.95
C GLY A 556 24.47 2.48 25.85
N GLU A 557 24.11 2.08 27.08
CA GLU A 557 25.00 1.36 27.99
C GLU A 557 24.61 -0.13 28.08
N PRO A 558 25.57 -1.08 28.04
CA PRO A 558 25.26 -2.51 28.20
C PRO A 558 24.53 -2.82 29.51
N THR A 559 23.47 -3.61 29.43
CA THR A 559 22.71 -4.08 30.59
C THR A 559 23.50 -5.09 31.42
N ASP A 560 23.18 -5.18 32.71
CA ASP A 560 23.76 -6.16 33.64
C ASP A 560 23.39 -7.62 33.29
N LEU A 561 22.30 -7.82 32.55
CA LEU A 561 21.84 -9.10 32.02
C LEU A 561 21.94 -9.08 30.50
N GLN A 562 22.57 -10.09 29.92
CA GLN A 562 22.74 -10.31 28.49
C GLN A 562 22.26 -11.71 28.11
N PHE A 563 21.96 -11.92 26.83
CA PHE A 563 21.61 -13.26 26.34
C PHE A 563 22.69 -14.31 26.67
N VAL A 564 23.98 -13.93 26.61
CA VAL A 564 25.12 -14.81 26.93
C VAL A 564 25.17 -15.26 28.40
N ASP A 565 24.49 -14.56 29.31
CA ASP A 565 24.44 -14.95 30.72
C ASP A 565 23.50 -16.15 30.95
N GLU A 566 22.50 -16.33 30.07
CA GLU A 566 21.48 -17.39 30.17
C GLU A 566 21.62 -18.48 29.12
N TYR A 567 22.08 -18.12 27.92
CA TYR A 567 22.14 -18.98 26.75
C TYR A 567 23.55 -19.02 26.15
N ASP A 568 23.98 -20.18 25.67
CA ASP A 568 25.17 -20.29 24.83
C ASP A 568 24.84 -20.01 23.35
N THR A 569 23.59 -20.26 22.93
CA THR A 569 23.09 -20.12 21.55
C THR A 569 21.60 -19.83 21.58
N LEU A 570 21.13 -18.90 20.75
CA LEU A 570 19.72 -18.53 20.57
C LEU A 570 19.17 -19.25 19.34
N SER A 571 18.04 -19.95 19.45
CA SER A 571 17.42 -20.83 18.45
C SER A 571 15.91 -20.59 18.28
N GLY A 572 15.48 -19.34 18.45
CA GLY A 572 14.10 -18.88 18.28
C GLY A 572 13.31 -19.01 19.58
N ASP A 573 12.57 -17.95 19.93
CA ASP A 573 11.74 -17.82 21.13
C ASP A 573 12.49 -17.69 22.47
N GLU A 574 13.83 -17.64 22.50
CA GLU A 574 14.55 -17.33 23.74
C GLU A 574 14.36 -15.87 24.15
N GLU A 575 14.11 -15.66 25.44
CA GLU A 575 13.75 -14.37 26.01
C GLU A 575 14.73 -13.96 27.10
N LEU A 576 15.17 -12.71 27.06
CA LEU A 576 15.93 -12.03 28.10
C LEU A 576 14.99 -11.07 28.84
N VAL A 577 14.82 -11.29 30.14
CA VAL A 577 13.93 -10.46 30.98
C VAL A 577 14.76 -9.37 31.67
N LEU A 578 14.59 -8.11 31.24
CA LEU A 578 15.27 -6.95 31.82
C LEU A 578 14.55 -6.39 33.06
N GLY A 579 13.28 -6.78 33.26
CA GLY A 579 12.45 -6.31 34.36
C GLY A 579 11.92 -4.89 34.15
N GLU A 580 11.50 -4.23 35.24
CA GLU A 580 10.92 -2.89 35.15
C GLU A 580 12.00 -1.82 34.91
N LEU A 581 12.02 -1.28 33.69
CA LEU A 581 12.89 -0.16 33.34
C LEU A 581 12.22 1.21 33.63
N PRO A 582 13.01 2.28 33.80
CA PRO A 582 12.47 3.63 33.87
C PRO A 582 11.78 4.00 32.54
N LEU A 583 10.60 4.62 32.63
CA LEU A 583 9.90 5.12 31.45
C LEU A 583 10.78 6.15 30.71
N GLY A 584 10.71 6.17 29.38
CA GLY A 584 11.54 7.03 28.53
C GLY A 584 12.98 6.56 28.37
N SER A 585 13.34 5.37 28.89
CA SER A 585 14.64 4.76 28.57
C SER A 585 14.58 4.10 27.19
N THR A 586 15.65 4.17 26.41
CA THR A 586 15.75 3.45 25.13
C THR A 586 16.39 2.09 25.34
N VAL A 587 15.72 1.01 24.95
CA VAL A 587 16.32 -0.33 24.89
C VAL A 587 16.72 -0.60 23.46
N ALA A 588 17.98 -0.97 23.25
CA ALA A 588 18.48 -1.35 21.94
C ALA A 588 19.17 -2.72 22.02
N VAL A 589 19.16 -3.44 20.91
CA VAL A 589 19.92 -4.68 20.75
C VAL A 589 20.87 -4.50 19.59
N GLU A 590 22.16 -4.58 19.89
CA GLU A 590 23.22 -4.59 18.91
C GLU A 590 23.61 -6.01 18.56
N TRP A 591 23.82 -6.25 17.27
CA TRP A 591 24.38 -7.47 16.75
C TRP A 591 25.84 -7.26 16.34
N HIS A 592 26.73 -8.05 16.93
CA HIS A 592 28.20 -7.92 16.91
C HIS A 592 28.88 -9.01 16.06
N GLU A 593 28.13 -9.85 15.36
CA GLU A 593 28.71 -10.77 14.37
C GLU A 593 29.26 -10.04 13.13
N PRO A 594 28.64 -8.95 12.62
CA PRO A 594 29.25 -8.10 11.61
C PRO A 594 30.50 -7.35 12.15
N THR A 595 31.40 -6.96 11.24
CA THR A 595 32.65 -6.24 11.63
C THR A 595 32.37 -4.88 12.29
N GLU A 596 31.28 -4.22 11.91
CA GLU A 596 30.73 -3.03 12.56
C GLU A 596 29.41 -3.42 13.23
N PRO A 597 29.24 -3.25 14.55
CA PRO A 597 28.00 -3.61 15.24
C PRO A 597 26.79 -2.89 14.64
N VAL A 598 25.69 -3.62 14.48
CA VAL A 598 24.43 -3.10 13.90
C VAL A 598 23.35 -3.13 14.97
N VAL A 599 22.66 -2.01 15.18
CA VAL A 599 21.44 -1.99 16.00
C VAL A 599 20.32 -2.66 15.21
N ILE A 600 19.84 -3.81 15.69
CA ILE A 600 18.83 -4.62 15.01
C ILE A 600 17.41 -4.39 15.56
N SER A 601 17.30 -3.81 16.75
CA SER A 601 16.04 -3.44 17.39
C SER A 601 16.29 -2.30 18.38
N GLU A 602 15.41 -1.30 18.41
CA GLU A 602 15.50 -0.14 19.29
C GLU A 602 14.09 0.34 19.61
N GLU A 603 13.73 0.38 20.90
CA GLU A 603 12.40 0.74 21.36
C GLU A 603 12.49 1.55 22.66
N GLU A 604 11.65 2.59 22.79
CA GLU A 604 11.49 3.35 24.03
C GLU A 604 10.64 2.56 25.04
N VAL A 605 11.01 2.63 26.32
CA VAL A 605 10.21 2.08 27.41
C VAL A 605 9.02 3.00 27.65
N VAL A 606 7.89 2.65 27.04
CA VAL A 606 6.63 3.39 27.11
C VAL A 606 5.73 2.91 28.25
N PRO A 607 4.86 3.77 28.78
CA PRO A 607 3.86 3.34 29.76
C PRO A 607 2.83 2.39 29.12
N ASN A 608 2.43 1.37 29.87
CA ASN A 608 1.34 0.45 29.53
C ASN A 608 0.02 0.84 30.24
N THR A 609 -0.11 2.12 30.57
CA THR A 609 -1.26 2.67 31.30
C THR A 609 -2.42 2.88 30.34
N HIS A 610 -3.59 2.39 30.75
CA HIS A 610 -4.83 2.50 29.98
C HIS A 610 -5.83 3.36 30.74
N ALA A 611 -6.42 4.33 30.06
CA ALA A 611 -7.49 5.17 30.59
C ALA A 611 -8.80 4.95 29.83
N SER A 612 -9.91 4.83 30.56
CA SER A 612 -11.25 4.97 29.98
C SER A 612 -11.75 6.39 30.14
N MET A 613 -12.56 6.83 29.18
CA MET A 613 -13.16 8.17 29.21
C MET A 613 -14.65 8.08 28.93
N GLU A 614 -15.43 8.75 29.76
CA GLU A 614 -16.89 8.84 29.63
C GLU A 614 -17.29 10.31 29.60
N TYR A 615 -18.14 10.68 28.63
CA TYR A 615 -18.59 12.05 28.47
C TYR A 615 -20.00 12.19 29.04
N ASP A 616 -20.17 13.16 29.96
CA ASP A 616 -21.47 13.56 30.50
C ASP A 616 -22.03 14.71 29.64
N PRO A 617 -23.07 14.45 28.82
CA PRO A 617 -23.64 15.47 27.94
C PRO A 617 -24.41 16.56 28.68
N ASP A 618 -25.00 16.27 29.85
CA ASP A 618 -25.71 17.23 30.68
C ASP A 618 -24.73 18.28 31.24
N ALA A 619 -23.58 17.80 31.74
CA ALA A 619 -22.56 18.65 32.36
C ALA A 619 -21.59 19.28 31.34
N GLY A 620 -21.43 18.68 30.17
CA GLY A 620 -20.39 19.08 29.20
C GLY A 620 -18.97 18.74 29.68
N GLU A 621 -18.85 17.67 30.48
CA GLU A 621 -17.60 17.28 31.10
C GLU A 621 -17.23 15.84 30.74
N ILE A 622 -15.93 15.56 30.63
CA ILE A 622 -15.40 14.21 30.46
C ILE A 622 -14.79 13.73 31.77
N THR A 623 -15.15 12.51 32.18
CA THR A 623 -14.53 11.81 33.28
C THR A 623 -13.50 10.84 32.73
N VAL A 624 -12.24 11.03 33.11
CA VAL A 624 -11.12 10.16 32.75
C VAL A 624 -10.80 9.29 33.95
N GLN A 625 -10.81 7.98 33.77
CA GLN A 625 -10.56 6.99 34.83
C GLN A 625 -9.44 6.04 34.43
N HIS A 626 -8.54 5.77 35.36
CA HIS A 626 -7.50 4.76 35.19
C HIS A 626 -8.13 3.35 35.15
N ARG A 627 -7.84 2.58 34.09
CA ARG A 627 -8.34 1.19 33.91
C ARG A 627 -7.31 0.13 34.25
N GLY A 628 -6.03 0.39 34.04
CA GLY A 628 -4.96 -0.58 34.28
C GLY A 628 -3.59 -0.08 33.83
N GLY A 629 -2.53 -0.78 34.25
CA GLY A 629 -1.14 -0.41 33.97
C GLY A 629 -0.45 0.37 35.10
N ARG A 630 0.72 0.92 34.80
CA ARG A 630 1.60 1.61 35.76
C ARG A 630 1.02 2.96 36.21
N THR A 631 1.25 3.35 37.46
CA THR A 631 0.95 4.71 37.95
C THR A 631 1.90 5.73 37.32
N LEU A 632 1.35 6.82 36.78
CA LEU A 632 2.12 7.86 36.09
C LEU A 632 2.05 9.19 36.84
N PRO A 633 3.11 10.00 36.85
CA PRO A 633 3.04 11.37 37.34
C PRO A 633 2.03 12.17 36.52
N ALA A 634 1.08 12.85 37.18
CA ALA A 634 0.07 13.62 36.45
C ALA A 634 0.68 14.80 35.67
N SER A 635 1.90 15.23 36.04
CA SER A 635 2.70 16.24 35.31
C SER A 635 3.28 15.78 33.98
N GLU A 636 3.32 14.46 33.73
CA GLU A 636 3.76 13.86 32.46
C GLU A 636 2.57 13.43 31.60
N LEU A 637 1.36 13.82 31.99
CA LEU A 637 0.13 13.52 31.28
C LEU A 637 -0.48 14.81 30.75
N GLU A 638 -0.94 14.76 29.51
CA GLU A 638 -1.68 15.85 28.91
C GLU A 638 -3.04 15.35 28.42
N LEU A 639 -4.11 16.02 28.88
CA LEU A 639 -5.45 15.85 28.31
C LEU A 639 -5.60 16.84 27.16
N GLN A 640 -5.88 16.30 25.97
CA GLN A 640 -6.03 17.09 24.76
C GLN A 640 -7.43 16.92 24.17
N ALA A 641 -8.04 18.02 23.76
CA ALA A 641 -9.25 18.05 22.94
C ALA A 641 -8.86 18.56 21.55
N SER A 642 -9.12 17.77 20.51
CA SER A 642 -8.76 18.10 19.13
C SER A 642 -7.25 18.40 18.95
N ARG A 643 -6.40 17.67 19.70
CA ARG A 643 -4.94 17.85 19.79
C ARG A 643 -4.45 19.15 20.45
N ALA A 644 -5.35 19.96 20.99
CA ALA A 644 -4.99 21.10 21.83
C ALA A 644 -5.12 20.73 23.32
N PRO A 645 -4.20 21.18 24.20
CA PRO A 645 -4.34 20.99 25.64
C PRO A 645 -5.66 21.59 26.14
N THR A 646 -6.40 20.86 26.98
CA THR A 646 -7.59 21.37 27.66
C THR A 646 -7.25 22.36 28.77
N ASP A 647 -8.21 23.20 29.17
CA ASP A 647 -8.04 24.18 30.25
C ASP A 647 -7.78 23.55 31.62
N VAL A 648 -8.28 22.33 31.82
CA VAL A 648 -8.03 21.52 33.02
C VAL A 648 -7.16 20.35 32.61
N GLN A 649 -5.96 20.28 33.17
CA GLN A 649 -5.00 19.21 32.96
C GLN A 649 -5.04 18.19 34.11
N PRO A 650 -4.56 16.95 33.91
CA PRO A 650 -4.46 15.96 34.98
C PRO A 650 -3.71 16.49 36.21
N ALA A 651 -2.60 17.20 35.98
CA ALA A 651 -1.76 17.81 37.03
C ALA A 651 -2.47 18.87 37.89
N ASP A 652 -3.60 19.43 37.42
CA ASP A 652 -4.38 20.39 38.21
C ASP A 652 -5.26 19.69 39.27
N LYS A 653 -5.53 18.40 39.09
CA LYS A 653 -6.45 17.60 39.90
C LYS A 653 -5.76 16.53 40.71
N LEU A 654 -4.68 15.97 40.17
CA LEU A 654 -3.97 14.81 40.70
C LEU A 654 -2.47 15.11 40.74
N ASP A 655 -1.78 14.53 41.71
CA ASP A 655 -0.31 14.48 41.71
C ASP A 655 0.20 13.28 40.89
N GLU A 656 -0.51 12.15 40.97
CA GLU A 656 -0.25 10.90 40.24
C GLU A 656 -1.57 10.34 39.70
N PHE A 657 -1.52 9.60 38.59
CA PHE A 657 -2.66 8.93 37.97
C PHE A 657 -2.46 7.42 38.07
N GLY A 658 -3.10 6.79 39.05
CA GLY A 658 -3.00 5.36 39.35
C GLY A 658 -4.35 4.65 39.47
N PRO A 659 -4.35 3.38 39.90
CA PRO A 659 -5.58 2.59 40.07
C PRO A 659 -6.60 3.31 40.95
N ASP A 660 -7.86 3.31 40.52
CA ASP A 660 -9.00 4.00 41.15
C ASP A 660 -8.99 5.54 41.06
N ASP A 661 -7.95 6.16 40.49
CA ASP A 661 -7.95 7.61 40.25
C ASP A 661 -8.84 7.98 39.06
N SER A 662 -9.55 9.09 39.24
CA SER A 662 -10.35 9.71 38.20
C SER A 662 -10.32 11.22 38.34
N PHE A 663 -10.44 11.91 37.21
CA PHE A 663 -10.60 13.36 37.19
C PHE A 663 -11.58 13.75 36.10
N THR A 664 -12.16 14.94 36.27
CA THR A 664 -13.17 15.47 35.36
C THR A 664 -12.67 16.79 34.77
N ALA A 665 -12.89 16.99 33.47
CA ALA A 665 -12.50 18.19 32.75
C ALA A 665 -13.63 18.65 31.81
N PRO A 666 -13.90 19.97 31.68
CA PRO A 666 -14.83 20.48 30.70
C PRO A 666 -14.27 20.28 29.29
N VAL A 667 -15.08 19.74 28.39
CA VAL A 667 -14.71 19.54 26.98
C VAL A 667 -15.90 19.82 26.07
N PRO A 668 -15.71 20.47 24.90
CA PRO A 668 -16.82 20.72 23.99
C PRO A 668 -17.42 19.40 23.45
N PRO A 669 -18.73 19.37 23.11
CA PRO A 669 -19.30 18.25 22.37
C PRO A 669 -18.62 18.10 21.00
N LEU A 670 -18.71 16.91 20.41
CA LEU A 670 -18.16 16.60 19.09
C LEU A 670 -16.65 16.91 18.98
N SER A 671 -15.91 16.63 20.05
CA SER A 671 -14.44 16.80 20.12
C SER A 671 -13.77 15.45 20.30
N ARG A 672 -12.65 15.23 19.64
CA ARG A 672 -11.80 14.06 19.92
C ARG A 672 -10.94 14.36 21.14
N VAL A 673 -11.19 13.65 22.24
CA VAL A 673 -10.44 13.80 23.49
C VAL A 673 -9.48 12.63 23.64
N ARG A 674 -8.22 12.91 23.96
CA ARG A 674 -7.17 11.92 24.20
C ARG A 674 -6.34 12.28 25.41
N LEU A 675 -5.88 11.26 26.13
CA LEU A 675 -4.90 11.36 27.20
C LEU A 675 -3.60 10.81 26.64
N VAL A 676 -2.57 11.64 26.65
CA VAL A 676 -1.24 11.27 26.17
C VAL A 676 -0.24 11.37 27.31
N TRP A 677 0.76 10.49 27.29
CA TRP A 677 1.96 10.62 28.10
C TRP A 677 3.02 11.38 27.31
N THR A 678 3.63 12.38 27.95
CA THR A 678 4.60 13.31 27.37
C THR A 678 5.95 13.24 28.09
N GLY A 679 6.20 12.17 28.85
CA GLY A 679 7.45 12.00 29.60
C GLY A 679 8.61 11.42 28.79
N GLY A 680 8.37 11.00 27.55
CA GLY A 680 9.35 10.41 26.63
C GLY A 680 9.77 11.36 25.50
N GLU A 681 10.53 10.83 24.54
CA GLU A 681 10.87 11.58 23.31
C GLU A 681 9.64 11.80 22.41
N ASP A 682 8.71 10.83 22.42
CA ASP A 682 7.46 10.86 21.66
C ASP A 682 6.21 10.94 22.57
N GLU A 683 5.11 11.49 22.04
CA GLU A 683 3.80 11.42 22.70
C GLU A 683 3.22 10.01 22.61
N HIS A 684 2.88 9.39 23.74
CA HIS A 684 2.27 8.05 23.76
C HIS A 684 0.81 8.07 24.18
N TYR A 685 -0.06 7.42 23.39
CA TYR A 685 -1.50 7.43 23.61
C TYR A 685 -1.93 6.43 24.68
N LEU A 686 -2.59 6.92 25.74
CA LEU A 686 -3.06 6.09 26.87
C LEU A 686 -4.57 5.78 26.81
N GLY A 687 -5.33 6.57 26.04
CA GLY A 687 -6.78 6.43 25.95
C GLY A 687 -7.43 7.66 25.34
N GLY A 688 -8.67 7.49 24.88
CA GLY A 688 -9.37 8.55 24.17
C GLY A 688 -10.77 8.15 23.72
N THR A 689 -11.57 9.16 23.44
CA THR A 689 -12.95 9.02 22.96
C THR A 689 -13.33 10.23 22.10
N THR A 690 -14.50 10.17 21.49
CA THR A 690 -15.13 11.33 20.85
C THR A 690 -16.32 11.73 21.71
N THR A 691 -16.41 12.99 22.11
CA THR A 691 -17.50 13.46 22.97
C THR A 691 -18.82 13.51 22.19
N ALA A 692 -19.93 13.31 22.91
CA ALA A 692 -21.29 13.46 22.39
C ALA A 692 -21.62 12.60 21.14
N ARG A 693 -21.19 11.33 21.11
CA ARG A 693 -21.50 10.41 19.98
C ARG A 693 -23.00 10.24 19.74
N ASP A 694 -23.79 10.26 20.81
CA ASP A 694 -25.25 10.13 20.76
C ASP A 694 -25.98 11.46 20.50
N ALA A 695 -25.25 12.55 20.26
CA ALA A 695 -25.83 13.88 19.99
C ALA A 695 -26.37 14.03 18.56
N VAL A 696 -26.36 12.97 17.76
CA VAL A 696 -26.88 12.97 16.40
C VAL A 696 -27.86 11.83 16.24
N ALA A 697 -29.01 12.12 15.65
CA ALA A 697 -30.00 11.12 15.31
C ALA A 697 -30.39 11.22 13.84
N ALA A 698 -30.80 10.10 13.26
CA ALA A 698 -31.25 10.07 11.88
C ALA A 698 -32.70 9.61 11.76
N THR A 699 -33.35 10.10 10.73
CA THR A 699 -34.67 9.71 10.26
C THR A 699 -34.56 9.33 8.80
N TYR A 700 -35.11 8.18 8.40
CA TYR A 700 -35.12 7.77 7.00
C TYR A 700 -36.55 7.77 6.44
N ASP A 701 -36.76 8.47 5.33
CA ASP A 701 -38.00 8.48 4.57
C ASP A 701 -37.80 7.65 3.30
N VAL A 702 -38.53 6.54 3.21
CA VAL A 702 -38.39 5.57 2.12
C VAL A 702 -39.05 6.04 0.82
N ASP A 703 -40.08 6.87 0.90
CA ASP A 703 -40.82 7.37 -0.27
C ASP A 703 -40.00 8.41 -1.05
N THR A 704 -39.16 9.16 -0.33
CA THR A 704 -38.29 10.20 -0.90
C THR A 704 -36.84 9.77 -1.04
N GLU A 705 -36.48 8.57 -0.57
CA GLU A 705 -35.09 8.08 -0.51
C GLU A 705 -34.14 9.10 0.15
N ALA A 706 -34.62 9.76 1.21
CA ALA A 706 -33.92 10.85 1.88
C ALA A 706 -33.69 10.52 3.37
N MET A 707 -32.50 10.86 3.87
CA MET A 707 -32.17 10.74 5.28
C MET A 707 -32.00 12.12 5.91
N THR A 708 -32.81 12.40 6.93
CA THR A 708 -32.67 13.63 7.74
C THR A 708 -31.82 13.35 8.95
N ILE A 709 -30.74 14.11 9.12
CA ILE A 709 -29.82 14.03 10.26
C ILE A 709 -30.06 15.24 11.15
N GLU A 710 -30.35 14.99 12.42
CA GLU A 710 -30.73 15.99 13.42
C GLU A 710 -29.71 15.98 14.55
N TYR A 711 -29.25 17.17 14.96
CA TYR A 711 -28.50 17.37 16.19
C TYR A 711 -29.45 17.35 17.39
N VAL A 712 -29.29 16.37 18.27
CA VAL A 712 -30.10 16.17 19.48
C VAL A 712 -29.32 16.41 20.77
N GLY A 713 -28.07 16.88 20.66
CA GLY A 713 -27.24 17.20 21.82
C GLY A 713 -27.77 18.37 22.63
N GLU A 714 -27.64 18.28 23.95
CA GLU A 714 -28.11 19.32 24.88
C GLU A 714 -27.17 20.54 24.97
N GLN A 715 -25.89 20.36 24.61
CA GLN A 715 -24.90 21.43 24.55
C GLN A 715 -24.80 22.01 23.15
N PRO A 716 -24.53 23.32 22.99
CA PRO A 716 -24.24 23.89 21.68
C PRO A 716 -22.94 23.30 21.12
N ALA A 717 -22.91 23.05 19.81
CA ALA A 717 -21.73 22.52 19.13
C ALA A 717 -21.38 23.31 17.88
N ASP A 718 -20.12 23.22 17.49
CA ASP A 718 -19.60 23.85 16.28
C ASP A 718 -19.96 22.99 15.05
N PRO A 719 -20.78 23.51 14.11
CA PRO A 719 -21.21 22.78 12.93
C PRO A 719 -20.06 22.43 11.97
N GLU A 720 -18.96 23.19 11.98
CA GLU A 720 -17.80 22.93 11.12
C GLU A 720 -17.10 21.62 11.47
N ARG A 721 -17.39 21.03 12.64
CA ARG A 721 -16.80 19.77 13.09
C ARG A 721 -17.51 18.55 12.53
N LEU A 722 -18.76 18.67 12.09
CA LEU A 722 -19.47 17.53 11.52
C LEU A 722 -19.18 17.40 10.03
N ARG A 723 -18.98 16.16 9.58
CA ARG A 723 -18.97 15.77 8.18
C ARG A 723 -19.96 14.63 8.00
N VAL A 724 -20.65 14.66 6.87
CA VAL A 724 -21.65 13.67 6.50
C VAL A 724 -21.27 13.11 5.15
N SER A 725 -21.04 11.80 5.10
CA SER A 725 -20.68 11.08 3.89
C SER A 725 -21.62 9.92 3.66
N VAL A 726 -21.91 9.59 2.40
CA VAL A 726 -22.76 8.45 2.03
C VAL A 726 -21.87 7.36 1.42
N THR A 727 -21.83 6.19 2.06
CA THR A 727 -21.08 5.04 1.58
C THR A 727 -22.03 4.05 0.90
N GLY A 728 -21.79 3.76 -0.38
CA GLY A 728 -22.60 2.82 -1.17
C GLY A 728 -21.84 2.27 -2.38
N THR A 729 -22.17 1.05 -2.81
CA THR A 729 -21.62 0.39 -4.00
C THR A 729 -22.25 1.00 -5.25
N GLY A 730 -21.59 1.96 -5.90
CA GLY A 730 -21.91 2.24 -7.31
C GLY A 730 -21.70 3.64 -7.86
N LYS A 731 -21.43 4.68 -7.07
CA LYS A 731 -21.10 6.01 -7.64
C LYS A 731 -20.14 6.76 -6.73
N SER A 732 -18.86 6.82 -7.12
CA SER A 732 -17.90 7.80 -6.61
C SER A 732 -18.38 9.21 -7.02
N ARG A 733 -19.34 9.77 -6.28
CA ARG A 733 -19.76 11.16 -6.47
C ARG A 733 -18.67 12.06 -5.89
N GLY A 734 -18.03 12.81 -6.79
CA GLY A 734 -17.20 14.01 -6.58
C GLY A 734 -16.64 14.24 -5.18
N ARG A 735 -15.33 14.02 -5.05
CA ARG A 735 -14.42 14.39 -3.94
C ARG A 735 -14.45 15.88 -3.53
N GLU A 736 -15.33 16.69 -4.12
CA GLU A 736 -15.43 18.14 -3.95
C GLU A 736 -16.47 18.56 -2.89
N ARG A 737 -17.47 17.73 -2.56
CA ARG A 737 -18.43 18.06 -1.47
C ARG A 737 -17.93 17.71 -0.07
N ASP A 738 -16.78 17.05 0.06
CA ASP A 738 -16.27 16.57 1.35
C ASP A 738 -15.51 17.63 2.18
N ARG A 739 -15.26 18.83 1.62
CA ARG A 739 -14.51 19.89 2.34
C ARG A 739 -15.39 20.75 3.25
N GLU A 740 -16.64 21.04 2.87
CA GLU A 740 -17.54 21.93 3.62
C GLU A 740 -18.57 21.12 4.43
N SER A 741 -18.74 21.44 5.72
CA SER A 741 -19.76 20.80 6.55
C SER A 741 -21.16 21.17 6.06
N ALA A 742 -21.98 20.16 5.75
CA ALA A 742 -23.39 20.38 5.39
C ALA A 742 -24.18 21.09 6.50
N PHE A 743 -23.79 20.90 7.77
CA PHE A 743 -24.36 21.64 8.89
C PHE A 743 -23.86 23.09 8.92
N ALA A 744 -22.58 23.35 8.61
CA ALA A 744 -22.02 24.71 8.62
C ALA A 744 -22.54 25.58 7.47
N ALA A 745 -23.03 24.96 6.39
CA ALA A 745 -23.70 25.66 5.31
C ALA A 745 -25.04 26.29 5.75
N GLU A 746 -25.71 25.70 6.74
CA GLU A 746 -27.06 26.10 7.19
C GLU A 746 -27.05 26.80 8.57
N TYR A 747 -26.09 26.46 9.44
CA TYR A 747 -26.03 26.92 10.82
C TYR A 747 -24.64 27.43 11.19
N ASP A 748 -24.57 28.52 11.95
CA ASP A 748 -23.32 29.03 12.55
C ASP A 748 -23.00 28.36 13.90
N GLU A 749 -24.01 27.78 14.56
CA GLU A 749 -23.94 27.06 15.84
C GLU A 749 -25.05 25.99 15.85
N LEU A 750 -24.73 24.76 16.27
CA LEU A 750 -25.71 23.67 16.39
C LEU A 750 -26.38 23.67 17.76
N THR A 751 -27.70 23.63 17.73
CA THR A 751 -28.60 23.51 18.88
C THR A 751 -29.60 22.37 18.67
N ALA A 752 -30.15 21.84 19.75
CA ALA A 752 -31.06 20.70 19.69
C ALA A 752 -32.23 20.97 18.73
N GLY A 753 -32.40 20.10 17.73
CA GLY A 753 -33.41 20.19 16.68
C GLY A 753 -32.90 20.71 15.34
N ASP A 754 -31.65 21.20 15.26
CA ASP A 754 -31.05 21.61 14.00
C ASP A 754 -30.78 20.39 13.12
N ALA A 755 -31.28 20.43 11.89
CA ALA A 755 -31.26 19.28 11.00
C ALA A 755 -30.89 19.64 9.57
N ILE A 756 -30.32 18.65 8.88
CA ILE A 756 -30.03 18.68 7.45
C ILE A 756 -30.63 17.45 6.78
N THR A 757 -30.88 17.52 5.47
CA THR A 757 -31.39 16.40 4.68
C THR A 757 -30.33 15.95 3.67
N VAL A 758 -30.10 14.65 3.63
CA VAL A 758 -29.24 13.96 2.66
C VAL A 758 -30.14 13.24 1.67
N ASP A 759 -30.16 13.71 0.43
CA ASP A 759 -30.93 13.10 -0.67
C ASP A 759 -30.17 11.91 -1.31
N ASP A 760 -30.85 11.14 -2.16
CA ASP A 760 -30.31 9.98 -2.92
C ASP A 760 -29.72 8.85 -2.02
N VAL A 761 -30.32 8.61 -0.85
CA VAL A 761 -29.90 7.55 0.07
C VAL A 761 -30.67 6.27 -0.24
N GLY A 762 -30.19 5.51 -1.24
CA GLY A 762 -30.76 4.20 -1.59
C GLY A 762 -30.66 3.17 -0.46
N LEU A 763 -31.43 2.09 -0.58
CA LEU A 763 -31.62 1.07 0.48
C LEU A 763 -30.31 0.41 0.97
N ASP A 764 -29.30 0.27 0.12
CA ASP A 764 -28.00 -0.32 0.46
C ASP A 764 -26.96 0.71 0.94
N ASN A 765 -27.33 1.99 0.99
CA ASN A 765 -26.43 3.05 1.42
C ASN A 765 -26.39 3.17 2.95
N THR A 766 -25.23 3.58 3.46
CA THR A 766 -25.03 3.96 4.86
C THR A 766 -24.54 5.39 4.91
N VAL A 767 -25.23 6.23 5.66
CA VAL A 767 -24.81 7.61 5.92
C VAL A 767 -23.94 7.61 7.17
N VAL A 768 -22.69 8.02 7.01
CA VAL A 768 -21.70 8.10 8.08
C VAL A 768 -21.55 9.55 8.52
N VAL A 769 -21.80 9.80 9.80
CA VAL A 769 -21.54 11.09 10.44
C VAL A 769 -20.20 10.99 11.15
N SER A 770 -19.32 11.94 10.88
CA SER A 770 -17.96 11.96 11.42
C SER A 770 -17.61 13.31 12.02
N VAL A 771 -16.78 13.29 13.06
CA VAL A 771 -16.12 14.48 13.59
C VAL A 771 -14.83 14.69 12.83
N HIS A 772 -14.71 15.85 12.18
CA HIS A 772 -13.54 16.32 11.48
C HIS A 772 -12.79 17.32 12.34
N THR A 773 -11.47 17.23 12.33
CA THR A 773 -10.58 18.11 13.09
C THR A 773 -9.37 18.46 12.23
N GLU A 774 -9.21 19.74 11.95
CA GLU A 774 -8.06 20.29 11.22
C GLU A 774 -6.97 20.73 12.21
N PHE A 775 -5.72 20.64 11.78
CA PHE A 775 -4.52 21.09 12.50
C PHE A 775 -3.47 21.58 11.49
N GLU A 776 -2.42 22.25 11.97
CA GLU A 776 -1.44 22.97 11.12
C GLU A 776 -0.82 22.11 10.00
N ASN A 777 -0.69 20.79 10.21
CA ASN A 777 -0.07 19.85 9.27
C ASN A 777 -1.05 18.78 8.72
N GLY A 778 -2.37 18.99 8.78
CA GLY A 778 -3.34 18.06 8.20
C GLY A 778 -4.69 18.02 8.90
N ALA A 779 -5.47 16.96 8.66
CA ALA A 779 -6.77 16.77 9.29
C ALA A 779 -7.01 15.30 9.68
N ALA A 780 -7.85 15.10 10.71
CA ALA A 780 -8.28 13.79 11.17
C ALA A 780 -9.80 13.72 11.22
N THR A 781 -10.35 12.61 10.74
CA THR A 781 -11.79 12.33 10.76
C THR A 781 -12.06 11.10 11.61
N SER A 782 -13.11 11.11 12.43
CA SER A 782 -13.53 9.98 13.24
C SER A 782 -15.05 9.82 13.18
N SER A 783 -15.51 8.68 12.69
CA SER A 783 -16.94 8.38 12.62
C SER A 783 -17.56 8.34 14.02
N VAL A 784 -18.69 9.02 14.19
CA VAL A 784 -19.47 9.04 15.43
C VAL A 784 -20.81 8.32 15.30
N ALA A 785 -21.38 8.22 14.09
CA ALA A 785 -22.60 7.46 13.84
C ALA A 785 -22.65 6.86 12.43
N HIS A 786 -23.32 5.70 12.28
CA HIS A 786 -23.49 4.99 11.01
C HIS A 786 -24.97 4.66 10.79
N PHE A 787 -25.64 5.48 9.98
CA PHE A 787 -27.06 5.36 9.74
C PHE A 787 -27.33 4.58 8.45
N SER A 788 -27.66 3.29 8.59
CA SER A 788 -28.02 2.43 7.46
C SER A 788 -29.46 2.70 7.00
N ALA A 789 -29.68 2.83 5.70
CA ALA A 789 -31.03 3.00 5.12
C ALA A 789 -31.91 1.76 5.39
N THR A 790 -31.38 0.55 5.15
CA THR A 790 -32.05 -0.71 5.50
C THR A 790 -31.89 -1.03 7.01
N PRO A 791 -32.97 -1.37 7.74
CA PRO A 791 -32.92 -1.76 9.16
C PRO A 791 -32.45 -3.21 9.36
N ARG A 792 -31.25 -3.56 8.84
CA ARG A 792 -30.66 -4.89 9.07
C ARG A 792 -30.39 -5.08 10.56
N ARG A 793 -31.00 -6.09 11.18
CA ARG A 793 -30.94 -6.35 12.64
C ARG A 793 -31.55 -5.23 13.50
N GLY A 794 -32.50 -4.46 12.95
CA GLY A 794 -33.16 -3.38 13.68
C GLY A 794 -34.08 -3.83 14.82
N PHE A 795 -34.35 -5.13 14.95
CA PHE A 795 -35.21 -5.69 16.00
C PHE A 795 -34.53 -6.86 16.69
N VAL A 796 -34.77 -6.99 17.99
CA VAL A 796 -34.36 -8.11 18.83
C VAL A 796 -35.58 -8.66 19.54
N VAL A 797 -35.72 -9.99 19.58
CA VAL A 797 -36.72 -10.66 20.40
C VAL A 797 -36.10 -10.92 21.77
N ASP A 798 -36.75 -10.39 22.82
CA ASP A 798 -36.40 -10.64 24.22
C ASP A 798 -37.47 -11.60 24.79
N ASP A 799 -37.08 -12.87 24.94
CA ASP A 799 -37.87 -13.93 25.59
C ASP A 799 -37.58 -13.90 27.09
N GLY A 800 -38.54 -13.44 27.90
CA GLY A 800 -38.33 -13.13 29.32
C GLY A 800 -37.57 -14.20 30.11
N GLY A 801 -36.31 -13.92 30.48
CA GLY A 801 -35.50 -14.81 31.32
C GLY A 801 -35.96 -14.84 32.78
N ASP A 802 -35.96 -16.05 33.37
CA ASP A 802 -36.10 -16.46 34.79
C ASP A 802 -37.16 -15.79 35.69
N ASN A 803 -37.96 -14.86 35.17
CA ASN A 803 -38.97 -14.14 35.92
C ASN A 803 -40.33 -14.40 35.24
N GLU A 804 -41.13 -15.30 35.85
CA GLU A 804 -42.42 -15.87 35.39
C GLU A 804 -43.56 -14.86 35.09
N ALA A 805 -43.28 -13.61 34.70
CA ALA A 805 -44.29 -12.57 34.54
C ALA A 805 -44.15 -11.68 33.29
N SER A 806 -43.18 -11.89 32.41
CA SER A 806 -43.04 -11.07 31.19
C SER A 806 -43.01 -11.97 29.96
N GLY A 807 -44.10 -12.01 29.19
CA GLY A 807 -44.16 -12.72 27.91
C GLY A 807 -43.18 -12.16 26.88
N THR A 808 -43.06 -12.80 25.71
CA THR A 808 -42.13 -12.41 24.64
C THR A 808 -42.34 -10.96 24.21
N THR A 809 -41.24 -10.20 24.13
CA THR A 809 -41.23 -8.81 23.67
C THR A 809 -40.33 -8.63 22.45
N LEU A 810 -40.76 -7.79 21.52
CA LEU A 810 -39.99 -7.37 20.37
C LEU A 810 -39.47 -5.96 20.62
N ARG A 811 -38.16 -5.77 20.65
CA ARG A 811 -37.54 -4.47 20.90
C ARG A 811 -36.88 -3.91 19.65
N TYR A 812 -37.17 -2.66 19.32
CA TYR A 812 -36.48 -1.94 18.26
C TYR A 812 -35.11 -1.48 18.76
N VAL A 813 -34.03 -1.86 18.07
CA VAL A 813 -32.64 -1.49 18.38
C VAL A 813 -31.97 -0.70 17.25
N GLY A 814 -32.74 -0.31 16.23
CA GLY A 814 -32.22 0.49 15.13
C GLY A 814 -31.85 1.92 15.57
N GLU A 815 -30.70 2.40 15.08
CA GLU A 815 -30.19 3.75 15.35
C GLU A 815 -30.90 4.85 14.53
N VAL A 816 -31.71 4.45 13.54
CA VAL A 816 -32.43 5.37 12.64
C VAL A 816 -33.92 5.30 12.92
N ARG A 817 -34.53 6.44 13.20
CA ARG A 817 -35.97 6.57 13.44
C ARG A 817 -36.74 6.31 12.14
N ARG A 818 -37.81 5.52 12.25
CA ARG A 818 -38.62 5.10 11.09
C ARG A 818 -40.10 5.05 11.46
N ASP A 819 -40.95 5.27 10.48
CA ASP A 819 -42.39 5.26 10.73
C ASP A 819 -42.88 3.84 11.02
N ALA A 820 -43.74 3.71 12.03
CA ALA A 820 -44.14 2.41 12.56
C ALA A 820 -45.01 1.62 11.56
N ASP A 821 -45.72 2.32 10.67
CA ASP A 821 -46.58 1.75 9.62
C ASP A 821 -45.79 1.14 8.46
N ALA A 822 -44.50 1.45 8.34
CA ALA A 822 -43.59 0.77 7.42
C ALA A 822 -43.27 -0.67 7.86
N PHE A 823 -43.60 -1.07 9.10
CA PHE A 823 -43.29 -2.38 9.64
C PHE A 823 -44.53 -3.21 9.90
N ARG A 824 -44.40 -4.52 9.64
CA ARG A 824 -45.42 -5.51 9.95
C ARG A 824 -44.79 -6.69 10.68
N VAL A 825 -45.32 -7.00 11.85
CA VAL A 825 -44.87 -8.13 12.66
C VAL A 825 -45.76 -9.33 12.38
N LEU A 826 -45.13 -10.46 12.05
CA LEU A 826 -45.77 -11.74 11.77
C LEU A 826 -45.36 -12.77 12.83
N ILE A 827 -46.31 -13.60 13.24
CA ILE A 827 -46.15 -14.78 14.08
C ILE A 827 -46.62 -15.97 13.26
N ASP A 828 -45.73 -16.91 12.95
CA ASP A 828 -45.97 -18.05 12.05
C ASP A 828 -46.55 -17.67 10.69
N GLY A 829 -46.08 -16.54 10.15
CA GLY A 829 -46.53 -15.99 8.87
C GLY A 829 -47.90 -15.30 8.92
N GLU A 830 -48.57 -15.26 10.07
CA GLU A 830 -49.81 -14.51 10.28
C GLU A 830 -49.54 -13.19 11.02
N PRO A 831 -50.27 -12.10 10.75
CA PRO A 831 -50.06 -10.83 11.45
C PRO A 831 -50.28 -10.96 12.95
N ALA A 832 -49.31 -10.48 13.73
CA ALA A 832 -49.41 -10.42 15.19
C ALA A 832 -50.60 -9.56 15.63
N THR A 833 -51.12 -9.85 16.84
CA THR A 833 -52.28 -9.14 17.40
C THR A 833 -51.98 -7.66 17.68
N ASN A 834 -50.77 -7.35 18.13
CA ASN A 834 -50.27 -6.00 18.29
C ASN A 834 -49.25 -5.73 17.17
N GLN A 835 -49.34 -4.57 16.55
CA GLN A 835 -48.40 -4.08 15.55
C GLN A 835 -47.65 -2.86 16.11
N PRO A 836 -46.49 -2.49 15.54
CA PRO A 836 -45.76 -1.30 15.94
C PRO A 836 -46.62 -0.02 15.97
N THR A 837 -47.55 0.10 15.02
CA THR A 837 -48.51 1.22 14.90
C THR A 837 -49.54 1.31 16.02
N ASP A 838 -49.74 0.25 16.81
CA ASP A 838 -50.63 0.28 17.96
C ASP A 838 -49.96 0.95 19.17
N GLU A 839 -48.63 0.98 19.23
CA GLU A 839 -47.84 1.52 20.34
C GLU A 839 -47.31 2.94 20.06
N THR A 840 -46.82 3.17 18.84
CA THR A 840 -46.19 4.44 18.43
C THR A 840 -46.43 4.75 16.96
N ASP A 841 -46.41 6.03 16.61
CA ASP A 841 -46.41 6.46 15.21
C ASP A 841 -45.00 6.30 14.58
N ARG A 842 -43.93 6.35 15.40
CA ARG A 842 -42.54 6.30 14.94
C ARG A 842 -41.68 5.48 15.88
N LEU A 843 -40.94 4.52 15.31
CA LEU A 843 -40.03 3.66 16.04
C LEU A 843 -38.74 4.39 16.43
N THR A 844 -38.46 4.39 17.72
CA THR A 844 -37.21 4.88 18.31
C THR A 844 -36.49 3.77 19.09
N GLY A 845 -35.16 3.83 19.12
CA GLY A 845 -34.33 2.79 19.76
C GLY A 845 -34.73 2.56 21.22
N GLY A 846 -34.95 1.29 21.58
CA GLY A 846 -35.39 0.85 22.90
C GLY A 846 -36.89 0.64 23.05
N GLU A 847 -37.72 1.05 22.09
CA GLU A 847 -39.17 0.80 22.13
C GLU A 847 -39.50 -0.69 22.02
N THR A 848 -40.46 -1.14 22.82
CA THR A 848 -40.84 -2.54 22.96
C THR A 848 -42.29 -2.78 22.58
N LEU A 849 -42.55 -3.81 21.78
CA LEU A 849 -43.86 -4.33 21.44
C LEU A 849 -44.06 -5.68 22.14
N SER A 850 -45.14 -5.83 22.91
CA SER A 850 -45.46 -7.12 23.54
C SER A 850 -46.12 -8.07 22.54
N LEU A 851 -45.54 -9.25 22.36
CA LEU A 851 -46.05 -10.32 21.49
C LEU A 851 -46.88 -11.36 22.25
N GLY A 852 -46.89 -11.28 23.59
CA GLY A 852 -47.57 -12.23 24.46
C GLY A 852 -46.74 -13.49 24.72
N ASP A 853 -47.38 -14.53 25.24
CA ASP A 853 -46.72 -15.81 25.51
C ASP A 853 -46.66 -16.63 24.22
N LEU A 854 -45.48 -16.71 23.59
CA LEU A 854 -45.24 -17.52 22.40
C LEU A 854 -44.72 -18.90 22.80
N SER A 855 -45.14 -19.94 22.07
CA SER A 855 -44.67 -21.30 22.31
C SER A 855 -43.31 -21.52 21.65
N ALA A 856 -42.52 -22.44 22.18
CA ALA A 856 -41.29 -22.90 21.53
C ALA A 856 -41.52 -23.31 20.07
N GLY A 857 -40.60 -22.92 19.18
CA GLY A 857 -40.69 -23.19 17.75
C GLY A 857 -41.59 -22.23 16.95
N THR A 858 -42.27 -21.29 17.62
CA THR A 858 -42.99 -20.20 16.96
C THR A 858 -42.01 -19.30 16.23
N SER A 859 -42.29 -18.96 14.97
CA SER A 859 -41.49 -18.02 14.18
C SER A 859 -42.05 -16.60 14.31
N VAL A 860 -41.18 -15.66 14.68
CA VAL A 860 -41.45 -14.22 14.70
C VAL A 860 -40.69 -13.61 13.54
N ALA A 861 -41.39 -12.97 12.62
CA ALA A 861 -40.80 -12.26 11.50
C ALA A 861 -41.23 -10.79 11.51
N VAL A 862 -40.33 -9.91 11.09
CA VAL A 862 -40.65 -8.50 10.86
C VAL A 862 -40.41 -8.19 9.39
N GLU A 863 -41.49 -7.82 8.72
CA GLU A 863 -41.49 -7.32 7.37
C GLU A 863 -41.39 -5.79 7.38
N TRP A 864 -40.60 -5.25 6.45
CA TRP A 864 -40.45 -3.83 6.22
C TRP A 864 -40.87 -3.48 4.79
N ALA A 865 -41.72 -2.47 4.65
CA ALA A 865 -42.12 -1.89 3.38
C ALA A 865 -41.01 -0.96 2.87
N ALA A 866 -40.24 -1.45 1.90
CA ALA A 866 -39.18 -0.73 1.22
C ALA A 866 -39.73 -0.11 -0.09
N GLY A 867 -40.59 0.90 0.05
CA GLY A 867 -41.29 1.50 -1.10
C GLY A 867 -42.32 0.55 -1.70
N ASP A 868 -42.13 0.13 -2.95
CA ASP A 868 -43.01 -0.82 -3.66
C ASP A 868 -42.74 -2.30 -3.30
N GLU A 869 -41.67 -2.60 -2.57
CA GLU A 869 -41.27 -3.96 -2.18
C GLU A 869 -41.43 -4.19 -0.67
N THR A 870 -41.64 -5.44 -0.26
CA THR A 870 -41.64 -5.85 1.15
C THR A 870 -40.45 -6.78 1.39
N ARG A 871 -39.67 -6.52 2.43
CA ARG A 871 -38.47 -7.30 2.78
C ARG A 871 -38.58 -7.78 4.22
N THR A 872 -38.27 -9.06 4.45
CA THR A 872 -38.09 -9.58 5.82
C THR A 872 -36.77 -9.05 6.38
N VAL A 873 -36.83 -8.25 7.45
CA VAL A 873 -35.66 -7.60 8.06
C VAL A 873 -35.20 -8.29 9.34
N MET A 874 -36.07 -9.11 9.93
CA MET A 874 -35.75 -10.01 11.03
C MET A 874 -36.63 -11.26 10.92
N GLU A 875 -36.05 -12.41 11.19
CA GLU A 875 -36.74 -13.67 11.41
C GLU A 875 -36.06 -14.33 12.63
N HIS A 876 -36.85 -14.74 13.60
CA HIS A 876 -36.39 -15.34 14.84
C HIS A 876 -37.36 -16.45 15.24
N VAL A 877 -36.84 -17.62 15.58
CA VAL A 877 -37.64 -18.75 16.07
C VAL A 877 -37.45 -18.84 17.57
N ILE A 878 -38.56 -18.82 18.32
CA ILE A 878 -38.53 -18.88 19.79
C ILE A 878 -37.87 -20.20 20.21
N PRO A 879 -36.72 -20.16 20.90
CA PRO A 879 -36.01 -21.37 21.27
C PRO A 879 -36.82 -22.16 22.31
N PRO A 880 -36.81 -23.51 22.24
CA PRO A 880 -37.43 -24.34 23.25
C PRO A 880 -36.70 -24.20 24.60
N GLN A 881 -37.48 -24.13 25.68
CA GLN A 881 -36.96 -24.04 27.04
C GLN A 881 -36.77 -25.45 27.60
N ALA A 882 -35.62 -26.07 27.27
CA ALA A 882 -35.25 -27.40 27.76
C ALA A 882 -33.99 -27.34 28.63
N THR A 883 -34.01 -28.05 29.76
CA THR A 883 -32.85 -28.19 30.64
C THR A 883 -32.17 -29.53 30.35
N PHE A 884 -30.84 -29.53 30.30
CA PHE A 884 -30.06 -30.73 30.08
C PHE A 884 -29.09 -30.96 31.25
N GLU A 885 -28.85 -32.23 31.56
CA GLU A 885 -27.78 -32.67 32.46
C GLU A 885 -26.71 -33.38 31.62
N VAL A 886 -25.46 -32.99 31.77
CA VAL A 886 -24.33 -33.63 31.07
C VAL A 886 -23.44 -34.34 32.09
N THR A 887 -23.11 -35.59 31.80
CA THR A 887 -22.21 -36.40 32.64
C THR A 887 -21.07 -36.99 31.81
N TYR A 888 -19.85 -36.97 32.35
CA TYR A 888 -18.68 -37.57 31.73
C TYR A 888 -18.15 -38.74 32.56
N GLU A 889 -18.05 -39.90 31.94
CA GLU A 889 -17.48 -41.12 32.51
C GLU A 889 -16.18 -41.47 31.77
N SER A 890 -15.03 -41.28 32.43
CA SER A 890 -13.72 -41.69 31.90
C SER A 890 -13.64 -43.21 31.76
N ALA A 891 -13.04 -43.70 30.68
CA ALA A 891 -12.72 -45.12 30.54
C ALA A 891 -11.50 -45.48 31.42
N ASP A 892 -11.54 -46.64 32.09
CA ASP A 892 -10.55 -47.06 33.10
C ASP A 892 -9.09 -47.13 32.58
N ASP A 893 -8.87 -47.20 31.25
CA ASP A 893 -7.55 -47.45 30.63
C ASP A 893 -7.23 -46.55 29.40
N SER A 894 -8.03 -45.52 29.07
CA SER A 894 -7.76 -44.61 27.94
C SER A 894 -7.83 -43.13 28.34
N LYS A 895 -7.26 -42.25 27.51
CA LYS A 895 -7.31 -40.80 27.70
C LYS A 895 -8.69 -40.19 27.38
N GLY A 896 -9.72 -41.00 27.19
CA GLY A 896 -11.06 -40.58 26.78
C GLY A 896 -12.15 -41.28 27.59
N GLY A 897 -13.40 -41.11 27.19
CA GLY A 897 -14.55 -41.60 27.95
C GLY A 897 -15.86 -41.40 27.20
N VAL A 898 -16.98 -41.53 27.91
CA VAL A 898 -18.33 -41.34 27.35
C VAL A 898 -18.95 -40.10 27.99
N VAL A 899 -19.43 -39.18 27.16
CA VAL A 899 -20.24 -38.04 27.58
C VAL A 899 -21.70 -38.38 27.32
N THR A 900 -22.53 -38.37 28.36
CA THR A 900 -23.97 -38.62 28.27
C THR A 900 -24.73 -37.33 28.54
N PHE A 901 -25.62 -36.99 27.61
CA PHE A 901 -26.56 -35.88 27.69
C PHE A 901 -27.93 -36.45 28.06
N THR A 902 -28.56 -35.89 29.08
CA THR A 902 -29.91 -36.27 29.54
C THR A 902 -30.81 -35.06 29.47
N HIS A 903 -31.99 -35.17 28.83
CA HIS A 903 -33.02 -34.14 28.91
C HIS A 903 -33.61 -34.16 30.33
N ALA A 904 -33.35 -33.12 31.12
CA ALA A 904 -33.66 -33.06 32.54
C ALA A 904 -35.05 -32.44 32.84
N GLY A 905 -35.68 -31.81 31.85
CA GLY A 905 -36.98 -31.14 31.99
C GLY A 905 -37.19 -30.00 31.00
N GLY A 906 -38.40 -29.44 30.99
CA GLY A 906 -38.76 -28.35 30.07
C GLY A 906 -39.55 -28.83 28.85
N ASP A 907 -39.45 -28.10 27.74
CA ASP A 907 -40.19 -28.35 26.50
C ASP A 907 -39.78 -29.65 25.81
N THR A 908 -40.74 -30.29 25.14
CA THR A 908 -40.51 -31.43 24.24
C THR A 908 -39.84 -30.94 22.96
N LEU A 909 -38.79 -31.64 22.52
CA LEU A 909 -38.03 -31.27 21.34
C LEU A 909 -38.27 -32.29 20.22
N ASP A 910 -38.24 -31.85 18.98
CA ASP A 910 -38.20 -32.75 17.81
C ASP A 910 -36.78 -33.33 17.69
N ALA A 911 -36.66 -34.65 17.69
CA ALA A 911 -35.37 -35.33 17.68
C ALA A 911 -34.54 -35.03 16.41
N ASP A 912 -35.20 -34.80 15.27
CA ASP A 912 -34.55 -34.47 14.01
C ASP A 912 -33.93 -33.06 14.01
N ARG A 913 -34.21 -32.26 15.05
CA ARG A 913 -33.76 -30.87 15.19
C ARG A 913 -32.81 -30.66 16.35
N VAL A 914 -32.41 -31.72 17.07
CA VAL A 914 -31.50 -31.63 18.21
C VAL A 914 -30.20 -32.34 17.87
N ASP A 915 -29.09 -31.63 18.02
CA ASP A 915 -27.74 -32.14 17.85
C ASP A 915 -26.94 -31.97 19.15
N VAL A 916 -25.93 -32.81 19.34
CA VAL A 916 -24.96 -32.72 20.43
C VAL A 916 -23.55 -32.57 19.87
N VAL A 917 -22.74 -31.77 20.55
CA VAL A 917 -21.33 -31.55 20.22
C VAL A 917 -20.50 -31.81 21.46
N VAL A 918 -19.45 -32.61 21.32
CA VAL A 918 -18.44 -32.81 22.35
C VAL A 918 -17.08 -32.49 21.75
N GLU A 919 -16.39 -31.45 22.24
CA GLU A 919 -15.07 -31.08 21.74
C GLU A 919 -13.93 -31.70 22.56
N PRO A 920 -12.87 -32.22 21.92
CA PRO A 920 -12.60 -32.27 20.48
C PRO A 920 -13.15 -33.56 19.79
N ALA A 921 -14.05 -34.29 20.45
CA ALA A 921 -14.47 -35.63 20.04
C ALA A 921 -15.42 -35.66 18.82
N THR A 922 -16.06 -34.55 18.49
CA THR A 922 -17.09 -34.47 17.43
C THR A 922 -16.62 -33.50 16.36
N ASP A 923 -16.47 -33.99 15.12
CA ASP A 923 -16.28 -33.14 13.93
C ASP A 923 -17.64 -32.60 13.47
N GLY A 924 -18.12 -31.55 14.13
CA GLY A 924 -19.40 -30.88 13.80
C GLY A 924 -20.59 -31.35 14.64
N LEU A 925 -21.80 -31.15 14.10
CA LEU A 925 -23.07 -31.48 14.76
C LEU A 925 -23.38 -32.97 14.66
N ARG A 926 -23.71 -33.61 15.79
CA ARG A 926 -24.16 -35.00 15.82
C ARG A 926 -25.63 -35.09 16.23
N PRO A 927 -26.51 -35.69 15.42
CA PRO A 927 -27.92 -35.83 15.76
C PRO A 927 -28.16 -36.57 17.07
N TRP A 928 -29.18 -36.15 17.80
CA TRP A 928 -29.66 -36.83 19.00
C TRP A 928 -30.21 -38.20 18.63
N ASP A 929 -29.53 -39.25 19.10
CA ASP A 929 -29.92 -40.63 18.82
C ASP A 929 -31.09 -41.06 19.72
N SER A 930 -32.33 -40.82 19.29
CA SER A 930 -33.56 -41.29 19.97
C SER A 930 -34.32 -42.33 19.15
N ASP A 931 -34.92 -43.30 19.84
CA ASP A 931 -35.84 -44.30 19.25
C ASP A 931 -37.23 -43.71 18.91
N THR A 932 -37.43 -42.42 19.22
CA THR A 932 -38.68 -41.66 19.05
C THR A 932 -38.42 -40.36 18.30
N ASP A 933 -39.41 -39.88 17.56
CA ASP A 933 -39.35 -38.61 16.82
C ASP A 933 -39.31 -37.37 17.75
N GLU A 934 -39.43 -37.57 19.07
CA GLU A 934 -39.40 -36.53 20.10
C GLU A 934 -38.37 -36.87 21.19
N VAL A 935 -37.72 -35.84 21.72
CA VAL A 935 -36.86 -35.87 22.92
C VAL A 935 -37.62 -35.23 24.07
N THR A 936 -37.82 -36.02 25.13
CA THR A 936 -38.59 -35.66 26.32
C THR A 936 -37.76 -35.85 27.59
N ALA A 937 -38.25 -35.29 28.70
CA ALA A 937 -37.58 -35.40 29.99
C ALA A 937 -37.31 -36.88 30.37
N GLY A 938 -36.03 -37.21 30.53
CA GLY A 938 -35.52 -38.55 30.84
C GLY A 938 -34.90 -39.28 29.64
N ASP A 939 -34.99 -38.73 28.43
CA ASP A 939 -34.30 -39.28 27.26
C ASP A 939 -32.80 -38.91 27.28
N GLU A 940 -31.96 -39.82 26.79
CA GLU A 940 -30.51 -39.73 26.89
C GLU A 940 -29.84 -40.04 25.55
N THR A 941 -28.73 -39.36 25.27
CA THR A 941 -27.81 -39.71 24.17
C THR A 941 -26.37 -39.62 24.63
N SER A 942 -25.49 -40.43 24.05
CA SER A 942 -24.09 -40.53 24.50
C SER A 942 -23.10 -40.43 23.35
N VAL A 943 -22.01 -39.69 23.55
CA VAL A 943 -20.89 -39.54 22.61
C VAL A 943 -19.63 -40.17 23.22
N THR A 944 -18.97 -41.05 22.46
CA THR A 944 -17.68 -41.61 22.86
C THR A 944 -16.55 -40.70 22.40
N ALA A 945 -15.68 -40.31 23.32
CA ALA A 945 -14.51 -39.48 23.05
C ALA A 945 -13.23 -40.31 23.20
N ASP A 946 -12.35 -40.28 22.19
CA ASP A 946 -11.04 -40.95 22.24
C ASP A 946 -10.00 -40.17 23.06
N THR A 947 -10.29 -38.89 23.34
CA THR A 947 -9.49 -37.97 24.15
C THR A 947 -10.38 -37.27 25.18
N GLU A 948 -9.78 -36.60 26.16
CA GLU A 948 -10.52 -35.98 27.25
C GLU A 948 -11.36 -34.80 26.71
N PRO A 949 -12.70 -34.86 26.84
CA PRO A 949 -13.57 -33.83 26.30
C PRO A 949 -13.51 -32.57 27.18
N LYS A 950 -13.47 -31.41 26.53
CA LYS A 950 -13.36 -30.10 27.19
C LYS A 950 -14.71 -29.40 27.31
N LEU A 951 -15.60 -29.64 26.36
CA LEU A 951 -16.87 -28.94 26.23
C LEU A 951 -17.94 -29.91 25.69
N ALA A 952 -19.15 -29.79 26.22
CA ALA A 952 -20.34 -30.46 25.74
C ALA A 952 -21.44 -29.43 25.48
N VAL A 953 -22.07 -29.49 24.31
CA VAL A 953 -23.07 -28.53 23.86
C VAL A 953 -24.28 -29.27 23.28
N VAL A 954 -25.48 -28.79 23.55
CA VAL A 954 -26.72 -29.22 22.89
C VAL A 954 -27.20 -28.09 21.98
N VAL A 955 -27.41 -28.39 20.70
CA VAL A 955 -27.76 -27.45 19.64
C VAL A 955 -29.14 -27.81 19.08
N PHE A 956 -29.96 -26.81 18.77
CA PHE A 956 -31.27 -26.93 18.15
C PHE A 956 -31.28 -26.24 16.77
N ASN A 957 -31.93 -26.88 15.78
CA ASN A 957 -31.99 -26.43 14.39
C ASN A 957 -30.61 -26.05 13.79
N GLU A 958 -29.54 -26.75 14.14
CA GLU A 958 -28.18 -26.53 13.64
C GLU A 958 -27.45 -25.26 14.11
N HIS A 959 -28.12 -24.29 14.74
CA HIS A 959 -27.48 -23.00 15.12
C HIS A 959 -27.78 -22.50 16.53
N GLU A 960 -28.85 -22.94 17.17
CA GLU A 960 -29.28 -22.41 18.47
C GLU A 960 -28.72 -23.25 19.63
N THR A 961 -27.95 -22.66 20.55
CA THR A 961 -27.38 -23.43 21.67
C THR A 961 -28.35 -23.48 22.84
N LEU A 962 -28.90 -24.65 23.16
CA LEU A 962 -29.81 -24.85 24.29
C LEU A 962 -29.07 -25.07 25.61
N HIS A 963 -27.89 -25.69 25.58
CA HIS A 963 -27.10 -25.99 26.76
C HIS A 963 -25.61 -26.02 26.45
N HIS A 964 -24.80 -25.52 27.37
CA HIS A 964 -23.34 -25.58 27.31
C HIS A 964 -22.80 -26.01 28.68
N GLU A 965 -21.93 -27.03 28.70
CA GLU A 965 -21.28 -27.51 29.93
C GLU A 965 -19.77 -27.68 29.68
N PRO A 966 -18.91 -26.91 30.37
CA PRO A 966 -17.48 -27.13 30.36
C PRO A 966 -17.15 -28.39 31.18
N LEU A 967 -16.48 -29.37 30.56
CA LEU A 967 -16.14 -30.65 31.18
C LEU A 967 -14.75 -30.68 31.81
N ASN A 968 -13.95 -29.61 31.65
CA ASN A 968 -12.66 -29.45 32.30
C ASN A 968 -12.83 -29.26 33.81
N ARG A 969 -12.44 -30.28 34.59
CA ARG A 969 -12.16 -30.12 36.03
C ARG A 969 -10.71 -29.69 36.23
N ASP A 970 -10.48 -28.39 36.24
CA ASP A 970 -9.42 -27.80 37.06
C ASP A 970 -10.03 -27.21 38.32
N THR A 971 -9.77 -27.88 39.44
CA THR A 971 -9.83 -27.31 40.81
C THR A 971 -8.42 -27.31 41.35
#